data_AF-A0A084GE60-F1
#
_entry.id   AF-A0A084GE60-F1
#
_cell.length_a   1.000
_cell.length_b   1.000
_cell.length_c   1.000
_cell.angle_alpha   90.00
_cell.angle_beta   90.00
_cell.angle_gamma   90.00
#
_symmetry.space_group_name_H-M   'P 1'
#
loop_
_entity.id
_entity.type
_entity.pdbx_description
1 polymer ?
#
loop_
_entity_poly.entity_id
_entity_poly.type
_entity_poly.pdbx_seq_one_letter_code
_entity_poly.pdbx_strand_id
1 'polypeptide(L)'
;MNALSAASGFAQVTGKPAAVLVHVECGTQGLAGAIHNVSKGRIPVMILAGTVPITMEGELMGSRNEYIHWIQDVPDQRAIVRQYMRYEHEIRRPHNAVQIVLRALQFISSEPKGPGYLIASREALEEEVDLVVEPALKSQDPLKNTVLEPLGLTPAALDFLSVKLLKAKSPLIVTSYCGRSKEGFEALKTLAELLSIPVHENAPIYNNFPTTSFLHQGHQWNGGGQLPALAEADVVLVIDSDVPWIPAQSRPSPDSSVYHLDCDPLKESTTLWSLPCEKRWKCDSAVALEQLVTFIRGTSLFESGETRAIIDARQENLKARFAARQARLLKAEQLPAAGNVTTPYFMARLREACRGVRVVGLNESTTNLGNVADHLRHDEPHALIGSGGGALGWYSGGAVGASLALQSTGRSDDLVIAFTGDGTWLFGVPSCAYWMAKKYNTPFLTVIWNNGGWGSPKNACLRIHPEVADMTKSGGRNLNEELMVSITPSPAFGKIAEGAGDAWWVRVSNAQDVDEACRKAIEVVREEKRSAVIEVTVTLRLYLFFAKHIWNSNLLVLTMASKPELYSIDDFEAYAAEHLPKMTRDYFNGGAMDGVTLRANQDAYHRFYIQPRVLRDVSKLDTTARVFPSGNVIPFPCCVAPAAMQRMAHPDGELATARACGAYGTVMGLSSFSTTSLEDVKREADRLRRASGKSGDSECVLQMYLFENRATSEDLIRRAEKEGYKAIVFTVDAPYFGRRLTEIRNKFKVPPHLKMANFPDDLGVKTDPTLTWDSIKYLKSITKLPIWLKGIMTVEDALLAVEHGADAIFVSNHGGRQLDHAPATLRVLRDIVQAVAGRVPVHFDGGIRRGSDIFKALCLGADMVWIGRPALWAISYDGENGLRNALKILEDEFRACMALAGCTSLDQLGEECLMLVDTPSKL
;
A
#
# COMPACT_ATOMS: atom_id res chain seq x y z
N MET A 1 19.24 -0.75 25.81
CA MET A 1 18.12 0.05 25.25
C MET A 1 17.84 1.32 26.06
N ASN A 2 17.36 1.21 27.32
CA ASN A 2 16.89 2.37 28.11
C ASN A 2 17.90 3.52 28.26
N ALA A 3 19.19 3.24 28.44
CA ALA A 3 20.21 4.28 28.59
C ALA A 3 20.32 5.17 27.34
N LEU A 4 20.33 4.56 26.15
CA LEU A 4 20.38 5.30 24.89
C LEU A 4 19.03 5.98 24.58
N SER A 5 17.90 5.35 24.93
CA SER A 5 16.59 6.03 24.86
C SER A 5 16.50 7.23 25.81
N ALA A 6 17.12 7.18 26.99
CA ALA A 6 17.21 8.33 27.90
C ALA A 6 18.09 9.44 27.32
N ALA A 7 19.25 9.10 26.74
CA ALA A 7 20.06 10.07 26.01
C ALA A 7 19.29 10.70 24.85
N SER A 8 18.47 9.91 24.13
CA SER A 8 17.57 10.39 23.08
C SER A 8 16.57 11.42 23.60
N GLY A 9 15.77 11.07 24.61
CA GLY A 9 14.77 11.98 25.18
C GLY A 9 15.41 13.25 25.75
N PHE A 10 16.59 13.13 26.37
CA PHE A 10 17.33 14.28 26.87
C PHE A 10 17.78 15.22 25.75
N ALA A 11 18.37 14.66 24.67
CA ALA A 11 18.85 15.43 23.54
C ALA A 11 17.72 16.11 22.76
N GLN A 12 16.58 15.43 22.61
CA GLN A 12 15.41 15.98 21.92
C GLN A 12 14.80 17.19 22.64
N VAL A 13 14.73 17.15 23.98
CA VAL A 13 14.16 18.25 24.78
C VAL A 13 15.14 19.41 24.96
N THR A 14 16.43 19.13 25.12
CA THR A 14 17.44 20.19 25.34
C THR A 14 18.00 20.79 24.06
N GLY A 15 17.89 20.08 22.93
CA GLY A 15 18.60 20.41 21.69
C GLY A 15 20.12 20.19 21.77
N LYS A 16 20.63 19.67 22.89
CA LYS A 16 22.07 19.45 23.12
C LYS A 16 22.43 17.98 22.94
N PRO A 17 23.66 17.66 22.48
CA PRO A 17 24.12 16.28 22.43
C PRO A 17 24.11 15.63 23.82
N ALA A 18 23.68 14.38 23.89
CA ALA A 18 23.77 13.56 25.10
C ALA A 18 24.87 12.51 24.94
N ALA A 19 25.39 11.97 26.05
CA ALA A 19 26.37 10.89 26.05
C ALA A 19 25.86 9.66 26.80
N VAL A 20 26.25 8.48 26.34
CA VAL A 20 25.98 7.20 27.02
C VAL A 20 27.26 6.38 27.11
N LEU A 21 27.51 5.80 28.28
CA LEU A 21 28.61 4.88 28.54
C LEU A 21 28.13 3.45 28.44
N VAL A 22 28.91 2.60 27.77
CA VAL A 22 28.49 1.24 27.43
C VAL A 22 29.62 0.24 27.64
N HIS A 23 29.28 -0.91 28.21
CA HIS A 23 30.25 -1.96 28.49
C HIS A 23 30.55 -2.78 27.23
N VAL A 24 31.72 -2.55 26.62
CA VAL A 24 32.30 -3.29 25.49
C VAL A 24 31.29 -3.74 24.42
N GLU A 25 31.57 -4.84 23.72
CA GLU A 25 30.72 -5.36 22.66
C GLU A 25 29.34 -5.81 23.18
N CYS A 26 29.26 -6.53 24.31
CA CYS A 26 28.01 -7.04 24.89
C CYS A 26 27.01 -5.91 25.19
N GLY A 27 27.49 -4.84 25.83
CA GLY A 27 26.68 -3.66 26.11
C GLY A 27 26.30 -2.91 24.84
N THR A 28 27.21 -2.87 23.85
CA THR A 28 26.96 -2.27 22.53
C THR A 28 25.82 -3.00 21.83
N GLN A 29 25.82 -4.34 21.81
CA GLN A 29 24.70 -5.15 21.34
C GLN A 29 23.43 -4.86 22.15
N GLY A 30 23.56 -4.68 23.48
CA GLY A 30 22.46 -4.32 24.37
C GLY A 30 21.82 -2.95 24.10
N LEU A 31 22.46 -2.06 23.34
CA LEU A 31 21.81 -0.84 22.83
C LEU A 31 20.72 -1.18 21.80
N ALA A 32 20.91 -2.27 21.05
CA ALA A 32 19.96 -2.88 20.13
C ALA A 32 19.21 -1.83 19.28
N GLY A 33 17.88 -1.91 19.23
CA GLY A 33 17.04 -1.03 18.43
C GLY A 33 17.10 0.46 18.77
N ALA A 34 17.62 0.86 19.94
CA ALA A 34 17.73 2.28 20.27
C ALA A 34 18.73 3.02 19.35
N ILE A 35 19.75 2.32 18.83
CA ILE A 35 20.68 2.89 17.82
C ILE A 35 19.94 3.29 16.55
N HIS A 36 19.03 2.44 16.08
CA HIS A 36 18.21 2.71 14.91
C HIS A 36 17.36 3.98 15.14
N ASN A 37 16.77 4.11 16.33
CA ASN A 37 15.93 5.25 16.71
C ASN A 37 16.71 6.58 16.71
N VAL A 38 17.88 6.64 17.37
CA VAL A 38 18.69 7.88 17.37
C VAL A 38 19.28 8.20 15.99
N SER A 39 19.58 7.18 15.17
CA SER A 39 20.06 7.38 13.80
C SER A 39 18.97 7.95 12.88
N LYS A 40 17.81 7.27 12.79
CA LYS A 40 16.70 7.71 11.93
C LYS A 40 16.00 8.97 12.45
N GLY A 41 15.98 9.16 13.78
CA GLY A 41 15.49 10.40 14.39
C GLY A 41 16.45 11.59 14.26
N ARG A 42 17.66 11.41 13.70
CA ARG A 42 18.71 12.43 13.63
C ARG A 42 19.01 13.06 15.00
N ILE A 43 19.16 12.21 16.01
CA ILE A 43 19.30 12.64 17.41
C ILE A 43 20.79 12.62 17.78
N PRO A 44 21.38 13.75 18.23
CA PRO A 44 22.80 13.83 18.52
C PRO A 44 23.13 13.09 19.82
N VAL A 45 23.71 11.90 19.71
CA VAL A 45 24.15 11.11 20.88
C VAL A 45 25.56 10.57 20.69
N MET A 46 26.43 10.77 21.68
CA MET A 46 27.74 10.15 21.77
C MET A 46 27.64 8.83 22.53
N ILE A 47 28.03 7.73 21.91
CA ILE A 47 28.14 6.43 22.54
C ILE A 47 29.63 6.17 22.79
N LEU A 48 30.00 6.01 24.06
CA LEU A 48 31.36 5.68 24.48
C LEU A 48 31.37 4.26 25.03
N ALA A 49 32.21 3.39 24.47
CA ALA A 49 32.34 2.02 24.95
C ALA A 49 33.80 1.65 25.25
N GLY A 50 34.00 0.73 26.19
CA GLY A 50 35.29 0.04 26.28
C GLY A 50 35.53 -0.84 25.05
N THR A 51 36.77 -1.25 24.83
CA THR A 51 37.10 -2.47 24.06
C THR A 51 38.03 -3.33 24.91
N VAL A 52 38.14 -4.61 24.58
CA VAL A 52 39.00 -5.54 25.33
C VAL A 52 40.46 -5.09 25.30
N PRO A 53 41.24 -5.40 26.36
CA PRO A 53 42.67 -5.14 26.36
C PRO A 53 43.40 -5.91 25.25
N ILE A 54 44.43 -5.27 24.69
CA ILE A 54 45.28 -5.80 23.62
C ILE A 54 46.56 -6.47 24.14
N THR A 55 46.83 -6.37 25.45
CA THR A 55 47.97 -6.98 26.16
C THR A 55 47.49 -8.00 27.20
N MET A 56 48.26 -9.07 27.48
CA MET A 56 47.76 -10.26 28.20
C MET A 56 48.54 -10.64 29.46
N GLU A 57 49.85 -10.48 29.47
CA GLU A 57 50.75 -10.97 30.55
C GLU A 57 51.05 -9.87 31.60
N GLY A 58 50.29 -8.78 31.61
CA GLY A 58 50.52 -7.65 32.50
C GLY A 58 51.59 -6.68 31.99
N GLU A 59 51.80 -6.62 30.67
CA GLU A 59 52.80 -5.78 30.02
C GLU A 59 52.53 -4.28 30.22
N LEU A 60 51.25 -3.90 30.34
CA LEU A 60 50.79 -2.53 30.54
C LEU A 60 49.75 -2.46 31.66
N MET A 61 49.62 -1.28 32.27
CA MET A 61 48.45 -1.02 33.12
C MET A 61 47.18 -1.15 32.27
N GLY A 62 46.22 -1.96 32.73
CA GLY A 62 45.01 -2.28 31.97
C GLY A 62 45.08 -3.54 31.11
N SER A 63 46.20 -4.30 31.11
CA SER A 63 46.27 -5.64 30.49
C SER A 63 45.17 -6.59 31.00
N ARG A 64 44.96 -7.70 30.29
CA ARG A 64 43.93 -8.69 30.65
C ARG A 64 44.17 -9.26 32.04
N ASN A 65 43.17 -9.12 32.91
CA ASN A 65 43.19 -9.68 34.26
C ASN A 65 41.87 -10.37 34.68
N GLU A 66 40.89 -10.46 33.78
CA GLU A 66 39.57 -11.06 34.05
C GLU A 66 39.15 -11.97 32.91
N TYR A 67 38.55 -13.12 33.26
CA TYR A 67 38.05 -14.13 32.31
C TYR A 67 37.27 -13.53 31.13
N ILE A 68 36.46 -12.51 31.42
CA ILE A 68 35.57 -11.89 30.44
C ILE A 68 36.33 -11.25 29.25
N HIS A 69 37.57 -10.79 29.45
CA HIS A 69 38.36 -10.16 28.40
C HIS A 69 38.68 -11.09 27.22
N TRP A 70 38.70 -12.41 27.44
CA TRP A 70 38.96 -13.38 26.37
C TRP A 70 37.71 -13.71 25.57
N ILE A 71 36.55 -13.79 26.22
CA ILE A 71 35.31 -14.23 25.57
C ILE A 71 34.49 -13.08 24.98
N GLN A 72 34.75 -11.84 25.40
CA GLN A 72 34.17 -10.62 24.81
C GLN A 72 35.08 -10.00 23.72
N ASP A 73 36.20 -10.63 23.39
CA ASP A 73 37.09 -10.16 22.32
C ASP A 73 36.48 -10.49 20.96
N VAL A 74 36.11 -9.45 20.20
CA VAL A 74 35.53 -9.59 18.86
C VAL A 74 36.40 -8.88 17.83
N PRO A 75 36.55 -9.43 16.61
CA PRO A 75 37.47 -8.87 15.60
C PRO A 75 37.17 -7.42 15.20
N ASP A 76 35.89 -7.01 15.17
CA ASP A 76 35.49 -5.64 14.83
C ASP A 76 34.23 -5.23 15.61
N GLN A 77 34.41 -4.77 16.85
CA GLN A 77 33.31 -4.26 17.68
C GLN A 77 32.57 -3.08 17.03
N ARG A 78 33.26 -2.23 16.26
CA ARG A 78 32.65 -1.04 15.63
C ARG A 78 31.72 -1.42 14.49
N ALA A 79 31.97 -2.55 13.80
CA ALA A 79 31.08 -3.08 12.78
C ALA A 79 29.64 -3.32 13.25
N ILE A 80 29.46 -3.63 14.55
CA ILE A 80 28.14 -3.87 15.15
C ILE A 80 27.17 -2.71 14.86
N VAL A 81 27.70 -1.48 14.86
CA VAL A 81 26.87 -0.26 14.81
C VAL A 81 27.18 0.66 13.63
N ARG A 82 28.27 0.40 12.89
CA ARG A 82 28.86 1.29 11.86
C ARG A 82 27.85 1.90 10.89
N GLN A 83 26.90 1.11 10.38
CA GLN A 83 25.91 1.56 9.39
C GLN A 83 24.94 2.65 9.89
N TYR A 84 24.87 2.88 11.20
CA TYR A 84 23.97 3.85 11.82
C TYR A 84 24.66 5.14 12.28
N MET A 85 26.01 5.16 12.28
CA MET A 85 26.80 6.22 12.90
C MET A 85 27.13 7.34 11.91
N ARG A 86 27.14 8.58 12.41
CA ARG A 86 27.73 9.74 11.72
C ARG A 86 29.24 9.72 11.78
N TYR A 87 29.78 9.19 12.88
CA TYR A 87 31.20 9.06 13.12
C TYR A 87 31.47 7.88 14.04
N GLU A 88 32.48 7.08 13.73
CA GLU A 88 32.93 5.98 14.58
C GLU A 88 34.46 5.92 14.59
N HIS A 89 35.05 5.73 15.77
CA HIS A 89 36.51 5.73 15.92
C HIS A 89 36.98 5.02 17.19
N GLU A 90 38.24 4.59 17.19
CA GLU A 90 38.94 4.05 18.36
C GLU A 90 39.92 5.09 18.92
N ILE A 91 39.88 5.34 20.23
CA ILE A 91 40.88 6.10 20.96
C ILE A 91 41.99 5.12 21.35
N ARG A 92 43.04 5.08 20.53
CA ARG A 92 44.18 4.16 20.72
C ARG A 92 45.20 4.63 21.75
N ARG A 93 45.26 5.95 21.97
CA ARG A 93 46.20 6.65 22.86
C ARG A 93 45.51 7.88 23.46
N PRO A 94 45.81 8.26 24.71
CA PRO A 94 45.21 9.43 25.37
C PRO A 94 45.56 10.76 24.68
N HIS A 95 46.73 10.84 24.03
CA HIS A 95 47.24 12.03 23.33
C HIS A 95 46.28 12.65 22.30
N ASN A 96 45.38 11.83 21.70
CA ASN A 96 44.41 12.26 20.70
C ASN A 96 42.96 12.25 21.21
N ALA A 97 42.72 11.95 22.49
CA ALA A 97 41.38 11.75 23.02
C ALA A 97 40.51 13.01 22.85
N VAL A 98 41.06 14.19 23.18
CA VAL A 98 40.39 15.47 23.03
C VAL A 98 39.97 15.72 21.58
N GLN A 99 40.90 15.56 20.63
CA GLN A 99 40.67 15.82 19.21
C GLN A 99 39.62 14.87 18.63
N ILE A 100 39.66 13.59 19.03
CA ILE A 100 38.69 12.58 18.59
C ILE A 100 37.29 12.90 19.16
N VAL A 101 37.19 13.27 20.43
CA VAL A 101 35.91 13.63 21.06
C VAL A 101 35.32 14.90 20.44
N LEU A 102 36.13 15.96 20.25
CA LEU A 102 35.70 17.19 19.60
C LEU A 102 35.24 16.94 18.16
N ARG A 103 35.98 16.12 17.41
CA ARG A 103 35.59 15.72 16.06
C ARG A 103 34.29 14.94 16.05
N ALA A 104 34.13 13.99 16.97
CA ALA A 104 32.89 13.23 17.09
C ALA A 104 31.70 14.16 17.43
N LEU A 105 31.89 15.13 18.34
CA LEU A 105 30.89 16.15 18.67
C LEU A 105 30.49 16.96 17.42
N GLN A 106 31.44 17.30 16.56
CA GLN A 106 31.17 17.97 15.28
C GLN A 106 30.25 17.17 14.36
N PHE A 107 30.54 15.88 14.16
CA PHE A 107 29.74 15.02 13.29
C PHE A 107 28.33 14.75 13.84
N ILE A 108 28.19 14.52 15.14
CA ILE A 108 26.89 14.17 15.72
C ILE A 108 25.96 15.38 15.80
N SER A 109 26.52 16.59 15.95
CA SER A 109 25.76 17.83 16.20
C SER A 109 25.48 18.64 14.94
N SER A 110 26.22 18.39 13.85
CA SER A 110 26.01 19.06 12.56
C SER A 110 24.97 18.31 11.71
N GLU A 111 24.28 19.03 10.83
CA GLU A 111 23.24 18.44 9.99
C GLU A 111 23.82 17.58 8.83
N PRO A 112 23.21 16.40 8.53
CA PRO A 112 22.14 15.75 9.28
C PRO A 112 22.67 15.14 10.59
N LYS A 113 22.07 15.49 11.72
CA LYS A 113 22.47 15.01 13.05
C LYS A 113 22.33 13.48 13.17
N GLY A 114 22.93 12.90 14.20
CA GLY A 114 22.81 11.46 14.50
C GLY A 114 23.84 10.96 15.51
N PRO A 115 23.93 9.65 15.73
CA PRO A 115 24.80 9.08 16.76
C PRO A 115 26.27 8.99 16.32
N GLY A 116 27.17 9.01 17.29
CA GLY A 116 28.59 8.71 17.11
C GLY A 116 29.05 7.61 18.07
N TYR A 117 30.03 6.79 17.68
CA TYR A 117 30.50 5.64 18.46
C TYR A 117 32.01 5.66 18.65
N LEU A 118 32.46 5.87 19.88
CA LEU A 118 33.88 5.85 20.23
C LEU A 118 34.19 4.65 21.14
N ILE A 119 35.28 3.96 20.85
CA ILE A 119 35.80 2.88 21.71
C ILE A 119 37.20 3.18 22.23
N ALA A 120 37.56 2.66 23.41
CA ALA A 120 38.91 2.75 23.95
C ALA A 120 39.25 1.48 24.75
N SER A 121 40.47 0.95 24.61
CA SER A 121 40.93 -0.18 25.43
C SER A 121 41.27 0.30 26.83
N ARG A 122 41.35 -0.62 27.80
CA ARG A 122 41.78 -0.25 29.17
C ARG A 122 43.18 0.34 29.17
N GLU A 123 44.12 -0.20 28.40
CA GLU A 123 45.48 0.35 28.33
C GLU A 123 45.47 1.80 27.84
N ALA A 124 44.66 2.12 26.83
CA ALA A 124 44.56 3.49 26.33
C ALA A 124 43.91 4.46 27.34
N LEU A 125 43.03 3.95 28.22
CA LEU A 125 42.36 4.74 29.26
C LEU A 125 43.23 4.91 30.53
N GLU A 126 44.10 3.94 30.83
CA GLU A 126 44.98 3.92 32.01
C GLU A 126 46.37 4.53 31.74
N GLU A 127 46.71 4.80 30.48
CA GLU A 127 48.00 5.40 30.11
C GLU A 127 48.15 6.80 30.74
N GLU A 128 49.05 6.91 31.72
CA GLU A 128 49.41 8.17 32.35
C GLU A 128 50.13 9.07 31.34
N VAL A 129 49.66 10.32 31.23
CA VAL A 129 50.26 11.33 30.37
C VAL A 129 50.43 12.64 31.12
N ASP A 130 51.59 13.27 30.93
CA ASP A 130 51.81 14.65 31.36
C ASP A 130 50.98 15.56 30.43
N LEU A 131 49.74 15.89 30.84
CA LEU A 131 48.93 16.88 30.15
C LEU A 131 49.52 18.27 30.40
N VAL A 132 50.54 18.65 29.64
CA VAL A 132 51.21 19.96 29.71
C VAL A 132 50.32 21.10 29.15
N VAL A 133 49.10 20.83 28.69
CA VAL A 133 48.28 21.77 27.92
C VAL A 133 46.87 21.86 28.51
N GLU A 134 46.28 23.07 28.52
CA GLU A 134 44.84 23.24 28.70
C GLU A 134 44.09 22.20 27.84
N PRO A 135 43.12 21.45 28.39
CA PRO A 135 42.51 20.30 27.72
C PRO A 135 41.82 20.62 26.39
N ALA A 136 41.64 21.90 26.06
CA ALA A 136 41.39 22.37 24.71
C ALA A 136 42.10 23.73 24.51
N LEU A 137 42.77 23.93 23.37
CA LEU A 137 43.22 25.27 22.99
C LEU A 137 42.01 26.22 22.84
N LYS A 138 42.19 27.54 22.99
CA LYS A 138 41.12 28.51 22.69
C LYS A 138 40.53 28.36 21.27
N SER A 139 41.30 27.86 20.30
CA SER A 139 40.87 27.53 18.94
C SER A 139 40.04 26.23 18.83
N GLN A 140 40.05 25.43 19.88
CA GLN A 140 39.34 24.15 20.04
C GLN A 140 38.15 24.26 20.99
N ASP A 141 37.72 25.48 21.30
CA ASP A 141 36.56 25.74 22.16
C ASP A 141 35.30 25.06 21.57
N PRO A 142 34.77 24.03 22.24
CA PRO A 142 33.61 23.29 21.74
C PRO A 142 32.37 24.17 21.64
N LEU A 143 32.24 25.25 22.41
CA LEU A 143 31.10 26.15 22.28
C LEU A 143 31.14 26.99 20.99
N LYS A 144 32.33 27.13 20.37
CA LYS A 144 32.51 27.93 19.15
C LYS A 144 32.59 27.10 17.88
N ASN A 145 33.01 25.84 17.96
CA ASN A 145 33.38 25.06 16.78
C ASN A 145 32.77 23.65 16.74
N THR A 146 31.70 23.37 17.51
CA THR A 146 31.05 22.04 17.51
C THR A 146 29.98 21.88 16.44
N VAL A 147 29.34 22.95 15.96
CA VAL A 147 28.28 22.83 14.94
C VAL A 147 28.72 23.59 13.71
N LEU A 148 28.66 22.94 12.54
CA LEU A 148 28.89 23.61 11.26
C LEU A 148 27.76 24.63 11.01
N GLU A 149 28.11 25.74 10.37
CA GLU A 149 27.14 26.80 10.07
C GLU A 149 25.98 26.27 9.20
N PRO A 150 24.72 26.57 9.56
CA PRO A 150 23.56 26.15 8.78
C PRO A 150 23.59 26.71 7.35
N LEU A 151 23.23 25.86 6.37
CA LEU A 151 23.17 26.27 4.96
C LEU A 151 21.78 26.83 4.62
N GLY A 152 21.72 28.06 4.13
CA GLY A 152 20.48 28.67 3.61
C GLY A 152 20.23 28.43 2.12
N LEU A 153 19.21 29.09 1.58
CA LEU A 153 18.91 29.12 0.15
C LEU A 153 19.74 30.20 -0.57
N THR A 154 20.08 29.94 -1.83
CA THR A 154 20.71 30.96 -2.68
C THR A 154 19.68 32.02 -3.10
N PRO A 155 20.10 33.26 -3.44
CA PRO A 155 19.18 34.29 -3.92
C PRO A 155 18.29 33.84 -5.10
N ALA A 156 18.85 33.08 -6.04
CA ALA A 156 18.09 32.53 -7.17
C ALA A 156 17.07 31.45 -6.75
N ALA A 157 17.35 30.70 -5.68
CA ALA A 157 16.39 29.76 -5.12
C ALA A 157 15.25 30.48 -4.39
N LEU A 158 15.58 31.55 -3.65
CA LEU A 158 14.59 32.39 -2.96
C LEU A 158 13.62 33.04 -3.95
N ASP A 159 14.15 33.67 -5.00
CA ASP A 159 13.34 34.27 -6.07
C ASP A 159 12.41 33.23 -6.71
N PHE A 160 12.97 32.12 -7.19
CA PHE A 160 12.21 31.05 -7.81
C PHE A 160 11.08 30.52 -6.93
N LEU A 161 11.39 30.14 -5.68
CA LEU A 161 10.41 29.52 -4.79
C LEU A 161 9.39 30.54 -4.29
N SER A 162 9.77 31.81 -4.07
CA SER A 162 8.82 32.88 -3.73
C SER A 162 7.75 33.04 -4.81
N VAL A 163 8.14 33.06 -6.09
CA VAL A 163 7.19 33.24 -7.20
C VAL A 163 6.22 32.06 -7.26
N LYS A 164 6.73 30.83 -7.07
CA LYS A 164 5.90 29.61 -7.07
C LYS A 164 4.88 29.63 -5.94
N LEU A 165 5.28 29.96 -4.71
CA LEU A 165 4.39 29.99 -3.55
C LEU A 165 3.36 31.13 -3.60
N LEU A 166 3.76 32.30 -4.12
CA LEU A 166 2.86 33.46 -4.26
C LEU A 166 1.77 33.22 -5.31
N LYS A 167 2.09 32.52 -6.40
CA LYS A 167 1.14 32.24 -7.50
C LYS A 167 0.28 30.99 -7.32
N ALA A 168 0.65 30.08 -6.42
CA ALA A 168 -0.10 28.85 -6.17
C ALA A 168 -1.56 29.16 -5.77
N LYS A 169 -2.54 28.40 -6.24
CA LYS A 169 -3.93 28.55 -5.82
C LYS A 169 -4.24 27.67 -4.61
N SER A 170 -3.67 26.47 -4.58
CA SER A 170 -3.89 25.46 -3.55
C SER A 170 -2.55 24.86 -3.09
N PRO A 171 -1.62 25.66 -2.52
CA PRO A 171 -0.36 25.10 -2.04
C PRO A 171 -0.57 24.18 -0.83
N LEU A 172 0.34 23.23 -0.61
CA LEU A 172 0.40 22.39 0.59
C LEU A 172 1.85 22.28 1.09
N ILE A 173 2.05 22.42 2.39
CA ILE A 173 3.30 22.02 3.05
C ILE A 173 3.12 20.64 3.67
N VAL A 174 4.10 19.75 3.45
CA VAL A 174 4.17 18.43 4.09
C VAL A 174 5.45 18.34 4.90
N THR A 175 5.35 17.99 6.18
CA THR A 175 6.50 17.86 7.08
C THR A 175 6.37 16.70 8.06
N SER A 176 7.49 16.25 8.62
CA SER A 176 7.55 15.19 9.65
C SER A 176 8.40 15.58 10.86
N TYR A 177 9.45 16.39 10.66
CA TYR A 177 10.39 16.74 11.72
C TYR A 177 10.95 18.17 11.65
N CYS A 178 10.29 19.11 10.97
CA CYS A 178 10.68 20.52 10.99
C CYS A 178 10.69 21.14 12.40
N GLY A 179 9.77 20.72 13.28
CA GLY A 179 9.68 21.14 14.68
C GLY A 179 10.70 20.51 15.63
N ARG A 180 11.74 19.85 15.10
CA ARG A 180 12.88 19.38 15.89
C ARG A 180 13.63 20.51 16.59
N SER A 181 13.56 21.72 16.03
CA SER A 181 14.05 22.95 16.66
C SER A 181 12.90 23.94 16.84
N LYS A 182 13.07 24.86 17.80
CA LYS A 182 12.11 25.96 18.02
C LYS A 182 12.09 26.89 16.81
N GLU A 183 13.26 27.16 16.25
CA GLU A 183 13.46 28.02 15.09
C GLU A 183 12.73 27.45 13.86
N GLY A 184 12.81 26.13 13.63
CA GLY A 184 12.09 25.47 12.54
C GLY A 184 10.57 25.54 12.70
N PHE A 185 10.07 25.29 13.92
CA PHE A 185 8.65 25.43 14.25
C PHE A 185 8.13 26.86 13.97
N GLU A 186 8.83 27.89 14.48
CA GLU A 186 8.42 29.29 14.30
C GLU A 186 8.56 29.77 12.86
N ALA A 187 9.61 29.35 12.14
CA ALA A 187 9.81 29.72 10.74
C ALA A 187 8.73 29.09 9.83
N LEU A 188 8.40 27.81 10.06
CA LEU A 188 7.31 27.14 9.36
C LEU A 188 5.96 27.80 9.64
N LYS A 189 5.68 28.08 10.91
CA LYS A 189 4.49 28.83 11.34
C LYS A 189 4.39 30.17 10.63
N THR A 190 5.47 30.95 10.65
CA THR A 190 5.50 32.29 10.05
C THR A 190 5.24 32.23 8.55
N LEU A 191 5.86 31.32 7.81
CA LEU A 191 5.64 31.19 6.37
C LEU A 191 4.19 30.75 6.06
N ALA A 192 3.70 29.73 6.76
CA ALA A 192 2.36 29.21 6.56
C ALA A 192 1.29 30.28 6.82
N GLU A 193 1.44 31.06 7.90
CA GLU A 193 0.54 32.17 8.24
C GLU A 193 0.65 33.33 7.25
N LEU A 194 1.86 33.69 6.80
CA LEU A 194 2.09 34.78 5.86
C LEU A 194 1.37 34.57 4.51
N LEU A 195 1.26 33.31 4.08
CA LEU A 195 0.78 32.93 2.76
C LEU A 195 -0.52 32.10 2.78
N SER A 196 -1.11 31.91 3.96
CA SER A 196 -2.26 31.02 4.18
C SER A 196 -2.05 29.63 3.55
N ILE A 197 -0.90 29.00 3.82
CA ILE A 197 -0.57 27.67 3.29
C ILE A 197 -0.94 26.60 4.33
N PRO A 198 -1.75 25.60 3.98
CA PRO A 198 -2.04 24.48 4.87
C PRO A 198 -0.79 23.63 5.15
N VAL A 199 -0.68 23.12 6.36
CA VAL A 199 0.42 22.24 6.81
C VAL A 199 -0.13 20.87 7.17
N HIS A 200 0.43 19.83 6.56
CA HIS A 200 0.15 18.45 6.87
C HIS A 200 1.36 17.79 7.53
N GLU A 201 1.12 17.11 8.65
CA GLU A 201 2.16 16.38 9.38
C GLU A 201 2.03 14.88 9.10
N ASN A 202 2.93 14.34 8.28
CA ASN A 202 2.95 12.91 8.01
C ASN A 202 3.91 12.22 8.96
N ALA A 203 3.40 11.26 9.74
CA ALA A 203 4.19 10.46 10.67
C ALA A 203 5.14 11.27 11.56
N PRO A 204 4.67 12.35 12.23
CA PRO A 204 5.58 13.26 12.91
C PRO A 204 6.25 12.62 14.13
N ILE A 205 7.52 12.96 14.31
CA ILE A 205 8.31 12.60 15.51
C ILE A 205 8.57 13.81 16.43
N TYR A 206 8.15 15.00 16.00
CA TYR A 206 8.11 16.23 16.77
C TYR A 206 6.78 16.91 16.52
N ASN A 207 6.36 17.79 17.43
CA ASN A 207 5.32 18.76 17.08
C ASN A 207 5.89 19.76 16.05
N ASN A 208 5.42 19.73 14.80
CA ASN A 208 5.93 20.61 13.75
C ASN A 208 5.10 21.88 13.55
N PHE A 209 3.81 21.86 13.93
CA PHE A 209 2.92 22.99 13.69
C PHE A 209 1.84 23.10 14.76
N PRO A 210 1.32 24.32 15.09
CA PRO A 210 0.23 24.44 16.05
C PRO A 210 -1.02 23.68 15.60
N THR A 211 -1.41 22.65 16.35
CA THR A 211 -2.55 21.80 15.99
C THR A 211 -3.90 22.51 16.11
N THR A 212 -3.95 23.63 16.84
CA THR A 212 -5.12 24.52 16.93
C THR A 212 -5.20 25.56 15.82
N SER A 213 -4.17 25.70 14.99
CA SER A 213 -4.20 26.59 13.83
C SER A 213 -5.15 26.06 12.75
N PHE A 214 -5.91 26.97 12.12
CA PHE A 214 -6.79 26.61 11.01
C PHE A 214 -6.05 26.13 9.75
N LEU A 215 -4.73 26.35 9.71
CA LEU A 215 -3.87 25.87 8.64
C LEU A 215 -3.49 24.38 8.81
N HIS A 216 -3.63 23.81 10.00
CA HIS A 216 -3.23 22.43 10.27
C HIS A 216 -4.22 21.40 9.68
N GLN A 217 -3.73 20.55 8.78
CA GLN A 217 -4.50 19.55 8.04
C GLN A 217 -4.59 18.19 8.75
N GLY A 218 -4.04 18.06 9.95
CA GLY A 218 -4.06 16.83 10.72
C GLY A 218 -2.87 15.92 10.42
N HIS A 219 -2.86 14.81 11.14
CA HIS A 219 -1.79 13.82 11.10
C HIS A 219 -2.19 12.63 10.23
N GLN A 220 -1.25 12.11 9.43
CA GLN A 220 -1.42 10.84 8.73
C GLN A 220 -0.34 9.83 9.13
N TRP A 221 -0.74 8.57 9.27
CA TRP A 221 0.12 7.41 9.47
C TRP A 221 -0.22 6.34 8.41
N ASN A 222 0.17 5.08 8.62
CA ASN A 222 -0.19 3.95 7.78
C ASN A 222 -1.72 3.81 7.60
N GLY A 223 -2.18 3.67 6.34
CA GLY A 223 -3.56 3.27 6.04
C GLY A 223 -4.59 4.39 5.99
N GLY A 224 -4.17 5.65 5.82
CA GLY A 224 -5.06 6.82 5.73
C GLY A 224 -5.72 7.04 4.35
N GLY A 225 -5.31 6.31 3.31
CA GLY A 225 -5.75 6.53 1.94
C GLY A 225 -5.23 7.84 1.34
N GLN A 226 -5.87 8.31 0.27
CA GLN A 226 -5.50 9.55 -0.41
C GLN A 226 -5.78 10.76 0.49
N LEU A 227 -4.75 11.57 0.75
CA LEU A 227 -4.90 12.85 1.44
C LEU A 227 -5.56 13.85 0.48
N PRO A 228 -6.75 14.40 0.79
CA PRO A 228 -7.43 15.30 -0.15
C PRO A 228 -6.63 16.57 -0.40
N ALA A 229 -6.01 17.14 0.65
CA ALA A 229 -5.16 18.34 0.49
C ALA A 229 -3.98 18.09 -0.44
N LEU A 230 -3.45 16.87 -0.49
CA LEU A 230 -2.35 16.50 -1.38
C LEU A 230 -2.85 16.30 -2.82
N ALA A 231 -4.03 15.68 -3.00
CA ALA A 231 -4.64 15.52 -4.32
C ALA A 231 -5.02 16.86 -4.96
N GLU A 232 -5.50 17.80 -4.14
CA GLU A 232 -5.94 19.14 -4.55
C GLU A 232 -4.77 20.11 -4.81
N ALA A 233 -3.55 19.78 -4.36
CA ALA A 233 -2.46 20.72 -4.35
C ALA A 233 -1.87 20.96 -5.75
N ASP A 234 -1.78 22.22 -6.15
CA ASP A 234 -1.06 22.63 -7.37
C ASP A 234 0.44 22.85 -7.12
N VAL A 235 0.80 23.16 -5.87
CA VAL A 235 2.19 23.21 -5.39
C VAL A 235 2.32 22.46 -4.08
N VAL A 236 3.26 21.52 -3.99
CA VAL A 236 3.61 20.83 -2.76
C VAL A 236 5.03 21.19 -2.34
N LEU A 237 5.18 21.75 -1.14
CA LEU A 237 6.46 22.01 -0.51
C LEU A 237 6.72 20.95 0.57
N VAL A 238 7.58 19.99 0.27
CA VAL A 238 8.04 18.99 1.24
C VAL A 238 9.18 19.60 2.05
N ILE A 239 9.04 19.61 3.37
CA ILE A 239 10.03 20.17 4.30
C ILE A 239 10.33 19.13 5.37
N ASP A 240 11.60 18.74 5.51
CA ASP A 240 12.03 17.90 6.64
C ASP A 240 11.13 16.67 6.81
N SER A 241 11.08 15.83 5.77
CA SER A 241 10.27 14.60 5.74
C SER A 241 10.96 13.48 4.98
N ASP A 242 11.08 12.32 5.63
CA ASP A 242 11.66 11.12 5.02
C ASP A 242 10.65 10.34 4.19
N VAL A 243 9.38 10.37 4.59
CA VAL A 243 8.28 9.75 3.86
C VAL A 243 7.16 10.79 3.85
N PRO A 244 7.11 11.68 2.86
CA PRO A 244 6.07 12.72 2.84
C PRO A 244 4.68 12.13 2.54
N TRP A 245 4.63 11.03 1.81
CA TRP A 245 3.44 10.19 1.61
C TRP A 245 3.85 8.77 1.21
N ILE A 246 2.92 7.82 1.32
CA ILE A 246 3.10 6.46 0.81
C ILE A 246 2.54 6.42 -0.62
N PRO A 247 3.37 6.28 -1.68
CA PRO A 247 2.89 6.37 -3.06
C PRO A 247 1.79 5.36 -3.38
N ALA A 248 1.77 4.18 -2.79
CA ALA A 248 0.68 3.21 -3.02
C ALA A 248 -0.68 3.65 -2.45
N GLN A 249 -0.73 4.66 -1.58
CA GLN A 249 -1.95 5.06 -0.85
C GLN A 249 -2.35 6.53 -1.10
N SER A 250 -1.39 7.41 -1.28
CA SER A 250 -1.59 8.86 -1.41
C SER A 250 -0.55 9.44 -2.35
N ARG A 251 -0.96 10.30 -3.29
CA ARG A 251 -0.06 10.98 -4.24
C ARG A 251 -0.54 12.42 -4.50
N PRO A 252 0.37 13.34 -4.84
CA PRO A 252 -0.04 14.60 -5.45
C PRO A 252 -0.68 14.35 -6.82
N SER A 253 -1.46 15.34 -7.30
CA SER A 253 -1.93 15.36 -8.69
C SER A 253 -0.73 15.27 -9.66
N PRO A 254 -0.85 14.59 -10.81
CA PRO A 254 0.19 14.59 -11.85
C PRO A 254 0.59 15.99 -12.33
N ASP A 255 -0.34 16.96 -12.25
CA ASP A 255 -0.11 18.36 -12.64
C ASP A 255 0.53 19.21 -11.51
N SER A 256 0.73 18.62 -10.33
CA SER A 256 1.27 19.32 -9.16
C SER A 256 2.78 19.54 -9.26
N SER A 257 3.23 20.76 -8.97
CA SER A 257 4.65 21.06 -8.82
C SER A 257 5.13 20.69 -7.40
N VAL A 258 6.04 19.74 -7.31
CA VAL A 258 6.62 19.32 -6.01
C VAL A 258 8.03 19.89 -5.82
N TYR A 259 8.27 20.50 -4.66
CA TYR A 259 9.54 21.08 -4.23
C TYR A 259 9.98 20.49 -2.88
N HIS A 260 11.29 20.37 -2.65
CA HIS A 260 11.83 19.67 -1.48
C HIS A 260 12.95 20.47 -0.77
N LEU A 261 12.74 20.80 0.50
CA LEU A 261 13.73 21.41 1.40
C LEU A 261 14.08 20.40 2.51
N ASP A 262 15.36 20.06 2.62
CA ASP A 262 15.81 19.15 3.67
C ASP A 262 17.32 19.29 3.91
N CYS A 263 17.77 18.94 5.12
CA CYS A 263 19.19 18.79 5.43
C CYS A 263 19.85 17.59 4.74
N ASP A 264 19.05 16.58 4.39
CA ASP A 264 19.42 15.35 3.69
C ASP A 264 18.37 15.05 2.60
N PRO A 265 18.38 15.80 1.48
CA PRO A 265 17.35 15.68 0.46
C PRO A 265 17.48 14.42 -0.41
N LEU A 266 18.60 13.69 -0.30
CA LEU A 266 18.85 12.43 -1.00
C LEU A 266 18.58 11.19 -0.13
N LYS A 267 18.40 11.38 1.18
CA LYS A 267 18.19 10.30 2.15
C LYS A 267 19.31 9.27 2.08
N GLU A 268 20.55 9.73 2.24
CA GLU A 268 21.78 8.94 1.99
C GLU A 268 21.81 7.58 2.73
N SER A 269 21.09 7.46 3.86
CA SER A 269 20.99 6.22 4.65
C SER A 269 19.81 5.30 4.30
N THR A 270 19.08 5.59 3.21
CA THR A 270 17.90 4.83 2.77
C THR A 270 18.16 4.25 1.38
N THR A 271 18.20 2.93 1.28
CA THR A 271 18.63 2.22 0.05
C THR A 271 17.63 2.30 -1.09
N LEU A 272 16.34 2.39 -0.79
CA LEU A 272 15.27 2.61 -1.76
C LEU A 272 14.47 3.83 -1.34
N TRP A 273 14.73 4.95 -2.00
CA TRP A 273 14.00 6.18 -1.77
C TRP A 273 13.87 6.97 -3.07
N SER A 274 12.66 7.45 -3.35
CA SER A 274 12.39 8.30 -4.51
C SER A 274 11.23 9.25 -4.19
N LEU A 275 11.47 10.53 -4.38
CA LEU A 275 10.47 11.58 -4.34
C LEU A 275 10.42 12.27 -5.71
N PRO A 276 9.37 12.05 -6.50
CA PRO A 276 9.15 12.81 -7.72
C PRO A 276 9.00 14.29 -7.36
N CYS A 277 10.01 15.11 -7.72
CA CYS A 277 10.01 16.54 -7.47
C CYS A 277 10.78 17.30 -8.56
N GLU A 278 10.33 18.52 -8.86
CA GLU A 278 10.95 19.38 -9.87
C GLU A 278 12.30 19.92 -9.40
N LYS A 279 12.40 20.25 -8.11
CA LYS A 279 13.62 20.81 -7.52
C LYS A 279 13.75 20.47 -6.04
N ARG A 280 15.00 20.28 -5.61
CA ARG A 280 15.36 20.00 -4.22
C ARG A 280 16.56 20.83 -3.78
N TRP A 281 16.60 21.20 -2.50
CA TRP A 281 17.70 21.95 -1.91
C TRP A 281 18.17 21.26 -0.64
N LYS A 282 19.50 21.18 -0.49
CA LYS A 282 20.15 20.80 0.77
C LYS A 282 20.31 22.07 1.61
N CYS A 283 19.53 22.20 2.67
CA CYS A 283 19.52 23.39 3.51
C CYS A 283 19.10 23.05 4.95
N ASP A 284 19.41 23.96 5.87
CA ASP A 284 18.69 24.04 7.13
C ASP A 284 17.32 24.66 6.88
N SER A 285 16.27 23.93 7.25
CA SER A 285 14.90 24.33 6.97
C SER A 285 14.47 25.58 7.73
N ALA A 286 14.98 25.82 8.95
CA ALA A 286 14.64 27.04 9.69
C ALA A 286 15.20 28.28 8.98
N VAL A 287 16.50 28.26 8.64
CA VAL A 287 17.16 29.35 7.93
C VAL A 287 16.54 29.58 6.55
N ALA A 288 16.27 28.51 5.79
CA ALA A 288 15.64 28.62 4.48
C ALA A 288 14.25 29.28 4.55
N LEU A 289 13.44 28.91 5.54
CA LEU A 289 12.10 29.45 5.74
C LEU A 289 12.11 30.91 6.18
N GLU A 290 13.01 31.29 7.09
CA GLU A 290 13.19 32.69 7.51
C GLU A 290 13.64 33.58 6.34
N GLN A 291 14.58 33.09 5.52
CA GLN A 291 15.02 33.77 4.32
C GLN A 291 13.88 33.94 3.31
N LEU A 292 13.06 32.91 3.09
CA LEU A 292 11.88 32.99 2.22
C LEU A 292 10.87 34.01 2.72
N VAL A 293 10.53 34.00 4.01
CA VAL A 293 9.62 34.99 4.61
C VAL A 293 10.15 36.41 4.40
N THR A 294 11.43 36.63 4.67
CA THR A 294 12.08 37.94 4.53
C THR A 294 12.09 38.40 3.08
N PHE A 295 12.48 37.51 2.17
CA PHE A 295 12.53 37.78 0.74
C PHE A 295 11.14 38.12 0.19
N ILE A 296 10.13 37.29 0.49
CA ILE A 296 8.75 37.46 0.03
C ILE A 296 8.16 38.81 0.45
N ARG A 297 8.37 39.22 1.71
CA ARG A 297 7.91 40.52 2.21
C ARG A 297 8.50 41.70 1.45
N GLY A 298 9.69 41.54 0.87
CA GLY A 298 10.35 42.57 0.05
C GLY A 298 9.97 42.55 -1.44
N THR A 299 9.15 41.60 -1.89
CA THR A 299 8.75 41.52 -3.31
C THR A 299 7.50 42.34 -3.61
N SER A 300 7.50 43.05 -4.74
CA SER A 300 6.30 43.76 -5.22
C SER A 300 5.16 42.80 -5.59
N LEU A 301 5.47 41.55 -5.94
CA LEU A 301 4.47 40.52 -6.22
C LEU A 301 3.60 40.22 -4.98
N PHE A 302 4.18 40.20 -3.78
CA PHE A 302 3.43 39.96 -2.53
C PHE A 302 2.39 41.06 -2.24
N GLU A 303 2.67 42.29 -2.65
CA GLU A 303 1.76 43.44 -2.50
C GLU A 303 0.72 43.54 -3.62
N SER A 304 0.82 42.72 -4.67
CA SER A 304 -0.11 42.75 -5.80
C SER A 304 -1.53 42.34 -5.38
N GLY A 305 -2.54 43.03 -5.94
CA GLY A 305 -3.95 42.73 -5.68
C GLY A 305 -4.36 41.30 -6.04
N GLU A 306 -3.77 40.74 -7.11
CA GLU A 306 -3.99 39.34 -7.51
C GLU A 306 -3.49 38.36 -6.44
N THR A 307 -2.27 38.57 -5.93
CA THR A 307 -1.70 37.70 -4.90
C THR A 307 -2.48 37.80 -3.58
N ARG A 308 -2.96 39.01 -3.22
CA ARG A 308 -3.84 39.16 -2.06
C ARG A 308 -5.17 38.45 -2.21
N ALA A 309 -5.83 38.59 -3.36
CA ALA A 309 -7.06 37.85 -3.62
C ALA A 309 -6.87 36.33 -3.54
N ILE A 310 -5.73 35.81 -4.03
CA ILE A 310 -5.39 34.38 -3.90
C ILE A 310 -5.23 33.98 -2.42
N ILE A 311 -4.46 34.72 -1.63
CA ILE A 311 -4.22 34.42 -0.21
C ILE A 311 -5.53 34.47 0.60
N ASP A 312 -6.38 35.47 0.33
CA ASP A 312 -7.68 35.62 0.99
C ASP A 312 -8.61 34.44 0.67
N ALA A 313 -8.67 34.02 -0.60
CA ALA A 313 -9.44 32.86 -1.03
C ALA A 313 -8.95 31.55 -0.40
N ARG A 314 -7.62 31.37 -0.26
CA ARG A 314 -7.05 30.23 0.50
C ARG A 314 -7.54 30.26 1.95
N GLN A 315 -7.45 31.42 2.60
CA GLN A 315 -7.81 31.57 4.01
C GLN A 315 -9.29 31.23 4.28
N GLU A 316 -10.20 31.68 3.42
CA GLU A 316 -11.63 31.38 3.54
C GLU A 316 -11.91 29.88 3.45
N ASN A 317 -11.37 29.21 2.43
CA ASN A 317 -11.53 27.77 2.23
C ASN A 317 -10.97 26.95 3.40
N LEU A 318 -9.79 27.34 3.92
CA LEU A 318 -9.13 26.63 5.01
C LEU A 318 -9.88 26.76 6.33
N LYS A 319 -10.48 27.92 6.62
CA LYS A 319 -11.32 28.11 7.82
C LYS A 319 -12.52 27.16 7.81
N ALA A 320 -13.19 27.01 6.68
CA ALA A 320 -14.31 26.08 6.54
C ALA A 320 -13.86 24.62 6.74
N ARG A 321 -12.75 24.22 6.09
CA ARG A 321 -12.17 22.87 6.23
C ARG A 321 -11.74 22.57 7.67
N PHE A 322 -11.14 23.54 8.35
CA PHE A 322 -10.75 23.41 9.74
C PHE A 322 -11.96 23.27 10.66
N ALA A 323 -13.02 24.08 10.48
CA ALA A 323 -14.24 23.97 11.26
C ALA A 323 -14.87 22.56 11.14
N ALA A 324 -14.91 22.00 9.93
CA ALA A 324 -15.37 20.63 9.70
C ALA A 324 -14.49 19.59 10.41
N ARG A 325 -13.16 19.74 10.36
CA ARG A 325 -12.22 18.88 11.10
C ARG A 325 -12.42 18.99 12.61
N GLN A 326 -12.57 20.19 13.16
CA GLN A 326 -12.81 20.40 14.59
C GLN A 326 -14.12 19.75 15.05
N ALA A 327 -15.20 19.90 14.29
CA ALA A 327 -16.46 19.24 14.58
C ALA A 327 -16.32 17.70 14.63
N ARG A 328 -15.54 17.12 13.71
CA ARG A 328 -15.24 15.68 13.70
C ARG A 328 -14.42 15.24 14.91
N LEU A 329 -13.39 15.99 15.28
CA LEU A 329 -12.57 15.68 16.46
C LEU A 329 -13.40 15.79 17.74
N LEU A 330 -14.16 16.87 17.92
CA LEU A 330 -15.05 17.04 19.07
C LEU A 330 -16.10 15.94 19.18
N LYS A 331 -16.65 15.48 18.04
CA LYS A 331 -17.56 14.33 18.02
C LYS A 331 -16.87 13.03 18.46
N ALA A 332 -15.61 12.81 18.04
CA ALA A 332 -14.85 11.63 18.45
C ALA A 332 -14.51 11.65 19.96
N GLU A 333 -14.34 12.84 20.54
CA GLU A 333 -14.08 13.04 21.97
C GLU A 333 -15.31 12.76 22.87
N GLN A 334 -16.50 12.53 22.30
CA GLN A 334 -17.70 12.20 23.07
C GLN A 334 -17.68 10.76 23.55
N LEU A 335 -18.30 10.51 24.72
CA LEU A 335 -18.50 9.18 25.26
C LEU A 335 -19.39 8.35 24.31
N PRO A 336 -18.96 7.18 23.82
CA PRO A 336 -19.84 6.33 23.01
C PRO A 336 -21.03 5.82 23.81
N ALA A 337 -22.17 5.62 23.13
CA ALA A 337 -23.39 5.08 23.75
C ALA A 337 -23.21 3.71 24.43
N ALA A 338 -22.21 2.94 24.02
CA ALA A 338 -21.87 1.64 24.63
C ALA A 338 -21.09 1.76 25.96
N GLY A 339 -20.74 2.97 26.40
CA GLY A 339 -20.03 3.23 27.67
C GLY A 339 -18.55 2.85 27.70
N ASN A 340 -18.02 2.33 26.59
CA ASN A 340 -16.64 1.89 26.47
C ASN A 340 -15.65 3.05 26.21
N VAL A 341 -14.42 2.90 26.69
CA VAL A 341 -13.39 3.94 26.56
C VAL A 341 -12.74 3.88 25.17
N THR A 342 -12.75 5.01 24.46
CA THR A 342 -12.02 5.20 23.21
C THR A 342 -10.79 6.08 23.44
N THR A 343 -9.77 5.98 22.58
CA THR A 343 -8.59 6.83 22.65
C THR A 343 -8.96 8.33 22.58
N PRO A 344 -9.77 8.82 21.62
CA PRO A 344 -10.20 10.22 21.60
C PRO A 344 -10.90 10.70 22.88
N TYR A 345 -11.85 9.91 23.42
CA TYR A 345 -12.54 10.25 24.67
C TYR A 345 -11.55 10.36 25.83
N PHE A 346 -10.70 9.35 26.03
CA PHE A 346 -9.68 9.37 27.09
C PHE A 346 -8.75 10.58 26.95
N MET A 347 -8.25 10.86 25.74
CA MET A 347 -7.36 11.99 25.48
C MET A 347 -8.03 13.33 25.82
N ALA A 348 -9.33 13.48 25.55
CA ALA A 348 -10.07 14.69 25.93
C ALA A 348 -10.19 14.87 27.44
N ARG A 349 -10.45 13.79 28.18
CA ARG A 349 -10.52 13.81 29.65
C ARG A 349 -9.15 14.04 30.29
N LEU A 350 -8.10 13.41 29.75
CA LEU A 350 -6.72 13.65 30.17
C LEU A 350 -6.31 15.11 29.95
N ARG A 351 -6.64 15.68 28.78
CA ARG A 351 -6.38 17.09 28.47
C ARG A 351 -7.08 18.03 29.44
N GLU A 352 -8.31 17.70 29.84
CA GLU A 352 -9.04 18.47 30.87
C GLU A 352 -8.35 18.37 32.25
N ALA A 353 -7.93 17.18 32.65
CA ALA A 353 -7.21 16.98 33.91
C ALA A 353 -5.83 17.68 33.93
N CYS A 354 -5.19 17.83 32.77
CA CYS A 354 -3.94 18.56 32.59
C CYS A 354 -4.12 20.08 32.41
N ARG A 355 -5.33 20.64 32.58
CA ARG A 355 -5.54 22.09 32.37
C ARG A 355 -4.63 22.91 33.29
N GLY A 356 -3.87 23.83 32.70
CA GLY A 356 -2.88 24.65 33.42
C GLY A 356 -1.54 23.94 33.70
N VAL A 357 -1.35 22.73 33.19
CA VAL A 357 -0.10 21.96 33.28
C VAL A 357 0.50 21.84 31.88
N ARG A 358 1.77 22.24 31.72
CA ARG A 358 2.48 21.98 30.46
C ARG A 358 2.82 20.50 30.35
N VAL A 359 2.54 19.93 29.19
CA VAL A 359 2.75 18.51 28.91
C VAL A 359 3.83 18.34 27.86
N VAL A 360 4.76 17.41 28.11
CA VAL A 360 5.68 16.87 27.10
C VAL A 360 5.25 15.43 26.82
N GLY A 361 4.60 15.22 25.68
CA GLY A 361 4.08 13.93 25.25
C GLY A 361 5.12 13.11 24.49
N LEU A 362 5.41 11.90 24.96
CA LEU A 362 6.21 10.92 24.24
C LEU A 362 5.26 9.95 23.54
N ASN A 363 5.19 9.97 22.21
CA ASN A 363 4.20 9.18 21.47
C ASN A 363 4.83 7.99 20.74
N GLU A 364 4.61 6.79 21.29
CA GLU A 364 5.00 5.51 20.69
C GLU A 364 3.76 4.58 20.56
N SER A 365 2.60 5.20 20.33
CA SER A 365 1.28 4.52 20.34
C SER A 365 0.97 3.70 19.08
N THR A 366 1.91 3.57 18.14
CA THR A 366 1.85 2.84 16.86
C THR A 366 0.51 2.96 16.10
N THR A 367 -0.51 2.16 16.43
CA THR A 367 -1.85 2.21 15.81
C THR A 367 -2.69 3.40 16.25
N ASN A 368 -2.38 4.02 17.39
CA ASN A 368 -3.08 5.19 17.93
C ASN A 368 -2.27 6.48 17.79
N LEU A 369 -1.17 6.47 17.04
CA LEU A 369 -0.27 7.63 16.91
C LEU A 369 -1.02 8.90 16.49
N GLY A 370 -1.84 8.81 15.43
CA GLY A 370 -2.65 9.94 14.93
C GLY A 370 -3.71 10.40 15.93
N ASN A 371 -4.39 9.48 16.63
CA ASN A 371 -5.38 9.84 17.66
C ASN A 371 -4.73 10.59 18.83
N VAL A 372 -3.55 10.14 19.29
CA VAL A 372 -2.83 10.84 20.36
C VAL A 372 -2.39 12.23 19.88
N ALA A 373 -1.81 12.34 18.69
CA ALA A 373 -1.33 13.62 18.17
C ALA A 373 -2.47 14.62 17.93
N ASP A 374 -3.58 14.20 17.31
CA ASP A 374 -4.74 15.06 17.04
C ASP A 374 -5.47 15.51 18.32
N HIS A 375 -5.55 14.65 19.34
CA HIS A 375 -6.34 14.94 20.56
C HIS A 375 -5.51 15.50 21.72
N LEU A 376 -4.17 15.48 21.66
CA LEU A 376 -3.32 16.17 22.63
C LEU A 376 -3.48 17.70 22.54
N ARG A 377 -3.75 18.23 21.33
CA ARG A 377 -3.93 19.68 21.05
C ARG A 377 -2.75 20.55 21.52
N HIS A 378 -1.57 20.27 21.00
CA HIS A 378 -0.35 21.01 21.32
C HIS A 378 -0.10 22.15 20.32
N ASP A 379 0.43 23.27 20.82
CA ASP A 379 0.73 24.48 20.05
C ASP A 379 2.15 25.02 20.28
N GLU A 380 2.96 24.32 21.05
CA GLU A 380 4.35 24.69 21.37
C GLU A 380 5.34 23.67 20.80
N PRO A 381 6.52 24.10 20.34
CA PRO A 381 7.56 23.17 19.94
C PRO A 381 7.92 22.21 21.08
N HIS A 382 8.29 20.97 20.73
CA HIS A 382 8.65 19.90 21.67
C HIS A 382 7.55 19.46 22.65
N ALA A 383 6.32 19.93 22.52
CA ALA A 383 5.17 19.42 23.28
C ALA A 383 4.82 17.96 22.93
N LEU A 384 5.27 17.47 21.77
CA LEU A 384 5.22 16.09 21.34
C LEU A 384 6.60 15.68 20.81
N ILE A 385 7.12 14.53 21.25
CA ILE A 385 8.31 13.88 20.72
C ILE A 385 8.09 12.38 20.51
N GLY A 386 8.79 11.79 19.54
CA GLY A 386 8.70 10.38 19.18
C GLY A 386 10.07 9.71 19.05
N SER A 387 10.05 8.40 18.83
CA SER A 387 11.24 7.54 18.80
C SER A 387 12.20 7.84 17.66
N GLY A 388 11.76 8.47 16.57
CA GLY A 388 12.59 8.73 15.38
C GLY A 388 12.82 7.52 14.46
N GLY A 389 12.59 6.30 14.94
CA GLY A 389 12.77 5.07 14.17
C GLY A 389 11.76 3.97 14.52
N GLY A 390 11.90 2.82 13.87
CA GLY A 390 10.94 1.71 13.96
C GLY A 390 11.15 0.73 15.12
N ALA A 391 12.18 0.92 15.96
CA ALA A 391 12.41 0.02 17.09
C ALA A 391 11.53 0.40 18.28
N LEU A 392 10.64 -0.51 18.68
CA LEU A 392 9.69 -0.29 19.78
C LEU A 392 10.35 -0.34 21.16
N GLY A 393 9.81 0.40 22.12
CA GLY A 393 10.25 0.44 23.50
C GLY A 393 11.07 1.67 23.86
N TRP A 394 11.09 2.69 23.01
CA TRP A 394 11.79 3.95 23.26
C TRP A 394 11.17 4.74 24.42
N TYR A 395 9.84 4.71 24.59
CA TYR A 395 9.09 5.51 25.56
C TYR A 395 9.65 5.41 26.99
N SER A 396 10.17 4.24 27.36
CA SER A 396 10.54 3.89 28.72
C SER A 396 11.76 4.70 29.20
N GLY A 397 12.90 4.54 28.53
CA GLY A 397 14.09 5.34 28.78
C GLY A 397 13.91 6.79 28.31
N GLY A 398 13.18 7.00 27.20
CA GLY A 398 12.86 8.33 26.68
C GLY A 398 12.20 9.23 27.72
N ALA A 399 11.25 8.72 28.50
CA ALA A 399 10.55 9.50 29.52
C ALA A 399 11.48 9.94 30.66
N VAL A 400 12.37 9.04 31.11
CA VAL A 400 13.41 9.38 32.10
C VAL A 400 14.33 10.46 31.56
N GLY A 401 14.78 10.32 30.31
CA GLY A 401 15.61 11.31 29.63
C GLY A 401 14.97 12.68 29.49
N ALA A 402 13.71 12.73 29.05
CA ALA A 402 12.93 13.95 28.94
C ALA A 402 12.73 14.63 30.30
N SER A 403 12.47 13.86 31.36
CA SER A 403 12.35 14.37 32.73
C SER A 403 13.67 14.99 33.22
N LEU A 404 14.80 14.31 32.99
CA LEU A 404 16.13 14.86 33.30
C LEU A 404 16.40 16.16 32.55
N ALA A 405 16.03 16.23 31.27
CA ALA A 405 16.18 17.44 30.47
C ALA A 405 15.34 18.61 31.00
N LEU A 406 14.08 18.35 31.38
CA LEU A 406 13.21 19.36 31.97
C LEU A 406 13.75 19.85 33.31
N GLN A 407 14.28 18.96 34.17
CA GLN A 407 14.96 19.37 35.39
C GLN A 407 16.18 20.26 35.11
N SER A 408 17.02 19.87 34.14
CA SER A 408 18.23 20.63 33.77
C SER A 408 17.94 22.01 33.18
N THR A 409 16.71 22.24 32.69
CA THR A 409 16.27 23.49 32.08
C THR A 409 15.32 24.31 32.97
N GLY A 410 15.16 23.91 34.25
CA GLY A 410 14.30 24.62 35.21
C GLY A 410 12.80 24.43 34.95
N ARG A 411 12.41 23.37 34.23
CA ARG A 411 11.03 23.03 33.84
C ARG A 411 10.55 21.75 34.53
N SER A 412 11.04 21.46 35.74
CA SER A 412 10.71 20.23 36.49
C SER A 412 9.23 20.06 36.85
N ASP A 413 8.43 21.13 36.74
CA ASP A 413 6.98 21.10 37.00
C ASP A 413 6.15 20.67 35.78
N ASP A 414 6.77 20.60 34.61
CA ASP A 414 6.15 20.10 33.38
C ASP A 414 5.92 18.60 33.48
N LEU A 415 4.77 18.15 32.99
CA LEU A 415 4.35 16.77 33.08
C LEU A 415 4.83 15.97 31.86
N VAL A 416 5.67 14.96 32.11
CA VAL A 416 6.07 13.97 31.10
C VAL A 416 5.01 12.88 31.02
N ILE A 417 4.42 12.68 29.84
CA ILE A 417 3.45 11.62 29.58
C ILE A 417 3.94 10.74 28.44
N ALA A 418 4.16 9.45 28.71
CA ALA A 418 4.47 8.44 27.71
C ALA A 418 3.21 7.71 27.25
N PHE A 419 2.85 7.88 25.98
CA PHE A 419 1.76 7.16 25.33
C PHE A 419 2.31 5.96 24.55
N THR A 420 1.84 4.77 24.89
CA THR A 420 2.38 3.52 24.33
C THR A 420 1.28 2.49 24.10
N GLY A 421 1.44 1.62 23.11
CA GLY A 421 0.60 0.42 22.98
C GLY A 421 1.00 -0.64 24.01
N ASP A 422 0.08 -1.51 24.38
CA ASP A 422 0.35 -2.73 25.15
C ASP A 422 1.53 -3.57 24.61
N GLY A 423 1.56 -3.80 23.30
CA GLY A 423 2.65 -4.52 22.65
C GLY A 423 3.97 -3.74 22.63
N THR A 424 3.94 -2.40 22.52
CA THR A 424 5.14 -1.55 22.57
C THR A 424 5.74 -1.53 23.97
N TRP A 425 4.89 -1.48 25.00
CA TRP A 425 5.31 -1.43 26.40
C TRP A 425 6.28 -2.58 26.76
N LEU A 426 6.03 -3.77 26.23
CA LEU A 426 6.86 -4.96 26.46
C LEU A 426 8.32 -4.80 26.01
N PHE A 427 8.60 -4.02 24.96
CA PHE A 427 9.95 -3.86 24.43
C PHE A 427 10.80 -2.85 25.23
N GLY A 428 10.17 -2.01 26.07
CA GLY A 428 10.84 -0.91 26.76
C GLY A 428 11.65 -1.30 28.01
N VAL A 429 11.89 -2.58 28.28
CA VAL A 429 12.51 -3.07 29.53
C VAL A 429 11.98 -2.31 30.77
N PRO A 430 10.67 -2.41 31.07
CA PRO A 430 9.99 -1.45 31.95
C PRO A 430 10.47 -1.51 33.40
N SER A 431 10.90 -2.68 33.87
CA SER A 431 11.51 -2.84 35.19
C SER A 431 12.70 -1.91 35.39
N CYS A 432 13.60 -1.83 34.41
CA CYS A 432 14.73 -0.92 34.48
C CYS A 432 14.29 0.55 34.42
N ALA A 433 13.29 0.89 33.59
CA ALA A 433 12.85 2.27 33.43
C ALA A 433 12.17 2.84 34.69
N TYR A 434 11.27 2.09 35.33
CA TYR A 434 10.62 2.55 36.57
C TYR A 434 11.58 2.56 37.76
N TRP A 435 12.52 1.60 37.83
CA TRP A 435 13.61 1.67 38.81
C TRP A 435 14.49 2.92 38.59
N MET A 436 14.86 3.24 37.35
CA MET A 436 15.60 4.46 37.00
C MET A 436 14.80 5.70 37.39
N ALA A 437 13.50 5.74 37.08
CA ALA A 437 12.63 6.86 37.41
C ALA A 437 12.63 7.16 38.92
N LYS A 438 12.49 6.12 39.75
CA LYS A 438 12.57 6.24 41.20
C LYS A 438 13.97 6.66 41.67
N LYS A 439 15.01 5.98 41.18
CA LYS A 439 16.40 6.24 41.57
C LYS A 439 16.84 7.68 41.27
N TYR A 440 16.45 8.21 40.12
CA TYR A 440 16.86 9.54 39.65
C TYR A 440 15.79 10.61 39.84
N ASN A 441 14.72 10.33 40.60
CA ASN A 441 13.62 11.25 40.85
C ASN A 441 13.06 11.89 39.55
N THR A 442 12.75 11.04 38.57
CA THR A 442 12.25 11.42 37.24
C THR A 442 10.88 10.80 36.98
N PRO A 443 9.86 11.14 37.79
CA PRO A 443 8.55 10.55 37.67
C PRO A 443 7.88 10.94 36.35
N PHE A 444 7.14 10.01 35.76
CA PHE A 444 6.36 10.25 34.55
C PHE A 444 5.07 9.44 34.58
N LEU A 445 4.08 9.88 33.79
CA LEU A 445 2.85 9.16 33.55
C LEU A 445 3.00 8.26 32.33
N THR A 446 2.62 6.99 32.42
CA THR A 446 2.48 6.09 31.28
C THR A 446 1.00 5.84 31.00
N VAL A 447 0.56 6.05 29.76
CA VAL A 447 -0.77 5.66 29.28
C VAL A 447 -0.60 4.51 28.29
N ILE A 448 -1.15 3.35 28.64
CA ILE A 448 -1.05 2.11 27.85
C ILE A 448 -2.38 1.90 27.12
N TRP A 449 -2.34 1.90 25.79
CA TRP A 449 -3.48 1.52 24.95
C TRP A 449 -3.57 0.00 24.84
N ASN A 450 -4.28 -0.64 25.77
CA ASN A 450 -4.44 -2.09 25.78
C ASN A 450 -5.57 -2.51 24.83
N ASN A 451 -5.18 -3.05 23.67
CA ASN A 451 -6.10 -3.60 22.67
C ASN A 451 -6.00 -5.13 22.56
N GLY A 452 -5.16 -5.75 23.39
CA GLY A 452 -4.95 -7.19 23.48
C GLY A 452 -3.93 -7.74 22.48
N GLY A 453 -3.09 -6.92 21.85
CA GLY A 453 -2.09 -7.42 20.90
C GLY A 453 -1.39 -6.42 19.97
N TRP A 454 -0.55 -6.95 19.09
CA TRP A 454 0.16 -6.16 18.07
C TRP A 454 -0.77 -5.84 16.89
N GLY A 455 -1.52 -4.74 17.03
CA GLY A 455 -2.44 -4.26 16.00
C GLY A 455 -1.77 -3.85 14.68
N SER A 456 -0.53 -3.35 14.71
CA SER A 456 0.15 -2.86 13.49
C SER A 456 0.52 -3.98 12.50
N PRO A 457 1.21 -5.08 12.91
CA PRO A 457 1.43 -6.24 12.04
C PRO A 457 0.12 -6.86 11.53
N LYS A 458 -0.90 -6.96 12.40
CA LYS A 458 -2.24 -7.40 11.97
C LYS A 458 -2.80 -6.52 10.87
N ASN A 459 -2.84 -5.20 11.08
CA ASN A 459 -3.36 -4.26 10.10
C ASN A 459 -2.52 -4.25 8.82
N ALA A 460 -1.22 -4.51 8.89
CA ALA A 460 -0.36 -4.67 7.72
C ALA A 460 -0.72 -5.94 6.94
N CYS A 461 -0.87 -7.07 7.62
CA CYS A 461 -1.36 -8.32 7.03
C CYS A 461 -2.72 -8.09 6.36
N LEU A 462 -3.69 -7.51 7.08
CA LEU A 462 -5.04 -7.26 6.56
C LEU A 462 -5.10 -6.27 5.39
N ARG A 463 -4.12 -5.37 5.25
CA ARG A 463 -4.03 -4.47 4.08
C ARG A 463 -3.59 -5.20 2.80
N ILE A 464 -2.81 -6.26 2.94
CA ILE A 464 -2.29 -7.05 1.81
C ILE A 464 -3.18 -8.27 1.55
N HIS A 465 -3.72 -8.84 2.62
CA HIS A 465 -4.51 -10.06 2.67
C HIS A 465 -5.85 -9.81 3.38
N PRO A 466 -6.76 -9.02 2.80
CA PRO A 466 -8.06 -8.73 3.41
C PRO A 466 -8.89 -10.01 3.66
N GLU A 467 -8.68 -11.06 2.87
CA GLU A 467 -9.30 -12.38 3.03
C GLU A 467 -8.98 -13.04 4.38
N VAL A 468 -7.86 -12.67 5.02
CA VAL A 468 -7.47 -13.16 6.34
C VAL A 468 -8.46 -12.71 7.41
N ALA A 469 -9.15 -11.58 7.23
CA ALA A 469 -10.18 -11.10 8.16
C ALA A 469 -11.40 -12.04 8.23
N ASP A 470 -11.66 -12.80 7.18
CA ASP A 470 -12.83 -13.68 7.08
C ASP A 470 -12.55 -15.12 7.57
N MET A 471 -11.27 -15.53 7.64
CA MET A 471 -10.86 -16.88 8.08
C MET A 471 -11.35 -17.25 9.49
N THR A 472 -11.63 -16.26 10.34
CA THR A 472 -12.07 -16.46 11.72
C THR A 472 -13.58 -16.40 11.93
N LYS A 473 -14.36 -15.96 10.92
CA LYS A 473 -15.83 -15.92 11.02
C LYS A 473 -16.46 -17.32 11.00
N SER A 474 -15.75 -18.32 10.48
CA SER A 474 -16.25 -19.69 10.29
C SER A 474 -15.95 -20.68 11.42
N GLY A 475 -15.53 -20.24 12.62
CA GLY A 475 -15.24 -21.19 13.71
C GLY A 475 -15.03 -20.64 15.11
N GLY A 476 -15.38 -19.38 15.40
CA GLY A 476 -15.20 -18.79 16.75
C GLY A 476 -13.74 -18.61 17.19
N ARG A 477 -12.79 -18.73 16.25
CA ARG A 477 -11.34 -18.61 16.52
C ARG A 477 -10.93 -17.13 16.54
N ASN A 478 -10.06 -16.73 17.47
CA ASN A 478 -9.64 -15.34 17.63
C ASN A 478 -8.55 -14.99 16.59
N LEU A 479 -8.81 -14.01 15.73
CA LEU A 479 -7.87 -13.61 14.66
C LEU A 479 -6.51 -13.16 15.21
N ASN A 480 -6.48 -12.53 16.39
CA ASN A 480 -5.23 -12.14 17.00
C ASN A 480 -4.38 -13.37 17.38
N GLU A 481 -5.01 -14.46 17.82
CA GLU A 481 -4.31 -15.69 18.22
C GLU A 481 -3.81 -16.46 17.00
N GLU A 482 -4.64 -16.58 15.96
CA GLU A 482 -4.29 -17.24 14.69
C GLU A 482 -3.11 -16.57 13.99
N LEU A 483 -3.05 -15.23 14.04
CA LEU A 483 -1.93 -14.46 13.49
C LEU A 483 -0.74 -14.36 14.45
N MET A 484 -0.81 -15.00 15.63
CA MET A 484 0.21 -14.90 16.69
C MET A 484 0.54 -13.45 17.07
N VAL A 485 -0.46 -12.56 16.99
CA VAL A 485 -0.34 -11.15 17.39
C VAL A 485 -1.03 -10.86 18.73
N SER A 486 -1.72 -11.84 19.31
CA SER A 486 -2.32 -11.75 20.64
C SER A 486 -1.24 -11.75 21.71
N ILE A 487 -1.39 -10.90 22.71
CA ILE A 487 -0.56 -10.95 23.94
C ILE A 487 -1.34 -11.53 25.11
N THR A 488 -2.44 -12.23 24.85
CA THR A 488 -3.22 -12.93 25.89
C THR A 488 -2.45 -14.17 26.36
N PRO A 489 -2.34 -14.43 27.68
CA PRO A 489 -2.83 -13.60 28.79
C PRO A 489 -2.06 -12.28 28.93
N SER A 490 -2.80 -11.18 29.06
CA SER A 490 -2.22 -9.83 29.14
C SER A 490 -1.26 -9.70 30.33
N PRO A 491 -0.09 -9.07 30.16
CA PRO A 491 0.82 -8.75 31.26
C PRO A 491 0.13 -7.93 32.35
N ALA A 492 0.55 -8.12 33.60
CA ALA A 492 0.16 -7.26 34.71
C ALA A 492 1.00 -5.97 34.71
N PHE A 493 0.80 -5.13 33.69
CA PHE A 493 1.61 -3.93 33.40
C PHE A 493 1.88 -3.08 34.66
N GLY A 494 0.83 -2.72 35.38
CA GLY A 494 0.91 -1.91 36.58
C GLY A 494 1.69 -2.57 37.72
N LYS A 495 1.50 -3.88 37.96
CA LYS A 495 2.24 -4.62 38.99
C LYS A 495 3.74 -4.67 38.70
N ILE A 496 4.14 -4.75 37.43
CA ILE A 496 5.56 -4.72 37.05
C ILE A 496 6.14 -3.33 37.33
N ALA A 497 5.41 -2.26 37.01
CA ALA A 497 5.83 -0.89 37.30
C ALA A 497 5.91 -0.61 38.81
N GLU A 498 4.90 -1.07 39.57
CA GLU A 498 4.85 -1.02 41.02
C GLU A 498 6.04 -1.75 41.66
N GLY A 499 6.25 -3.02 41.29
CA GLY A 499 7.34 -3.83 41.85
C GLY A 499 8.74 -3.29 41.53
N ALA A 500 8.91 -2.62 40.39
CA ALA A 500 10.21 -2.10 39.97
C ALA A 500 10.53 -0.68 40.49
N GLY A 501 9.52 0.19 40.57
CA GLY A 501 9.72 1.61 40.83
C GLY A 501 8.68 2.24 41.74
N ASP A 502 7.85 1.45 42.43
CA ASP A 502 6.79 1.93 43.32
C ASP A 502 5.82 2.89 42.61
N ALA A 503 5.55 2.57 41.33
CA ALA A 503 4.60 3.32 40.52
C ALA A 503 3.16 3.03 40.96
N TRP A 504 2.35 4.08 41.06
CA TRP A 504 0.90 3.92 41.17
C TRP A 504 0.34 3.41 39.85
N TRP A 505 -0.70 2.59 39.89
CA TRP A 505 -1.33 2.13 38.66
C TRP A 505 -2.81 1.86 38.80
N VAL A 506 -3.53 2.00 37.69
CA VAL A 506 -4.94 1.64 37.57
C VAL A 506 -5.23 1.09 36.18
N ARG A 507 -6.19 0.16 36.11
CA ARG A 507 -6.79 -0.27 34.85
C ARG A 507 -8.14 0.41 34.69
N VAL A 508 -8.34 1.04 33.53
CA VAL A 508 -9.57 1.73 33.17
C VAL A 508 -10.22 1.02 32.00
N SER A 509 -11.37 0.40 32.26
CA SER A 509 -12.21 -0.25 31.24
C SER A 509 -13.54 0.47 31.02
N ASN A 510 -13.97 1.30 31.97
CA ASN A 510 -15.24 2.03 31.92
C ASN A 510 -15.00 3.53 31.93
N ALA A 511 -15.86 4.28 31.24
CA ALA A 511 -15.71 5.72 31.11
C ALA A 511 -15.83 6.49 32.43
N GLN A 512 -16.66 6.01 33.36
CA GLN A 512 -16.86 6.64 34.67
C GLN A 512 -15.57 6.72 35.52
N ASP A 513 -14.61 5.83 35.27
CA ASP A 513 -13.36 5.74 36.02
C ASP A 513 -12.25 6.63 35.43
N VAL A 514 -12.45 7.17 34.21
CA VAL A 514 -11.41 7.90 33.46
C VAL A 514 -11.00 9.19 34.17
N ASP A 515 -11.95 9.97 34.64
CA ASP A 515 -11.69 11.30 35.21
C ASP A 515 -10.87 11.20 36.50
N GLU A 516 -11.29 10.29 37.40
CA GLU A 516 -10.59 10.05 38.65
C GLU A 516 -9.21 9.43 38.42
N ALA A 517 -9.09 8.51 37.47
CA ALA A 517 -7.81 7.92 37.09
C ALA A 517 -6.82 8.99 36.58
N CYS A 518 -7.26 9.89 35.69
CA CYS A 518 -6.41 10.97 35.17
C CYS A 518 -5.99 11.92 36.30
N ARG A 519 -6.95 12.38 37.12
CA ARG A 519 -6.69 13.29 38.24
C ARG A 519 -5.67 12.69 39.21
N LYS A 520 -5.90 11.45 39.67
CA LYS A 520 -5.00 10.80 40.64
C LYS A 520 -3.63 10.51 40.04
N ALA A 521 -3.54 10.11 38.77
CA ALA A 521 -2.25 9.87 38.14
C ALA A 521 -1.39 11.13 38.06
N ILE A 522 -2.00 12.28 37.74
CA ILE A 522 -1.31 13.58 37.69
C ILE A 522 -0.84 14.00 39.09
N GLU A 523 -1.70 13.85 40.11
CA GLU A 523 -1.37 14.10 41.51
C GLU A 523 -0.15 13.25 41.95
N VAL A 524 -0.16 11.95 41.66
CA VAL A 524 0.96 11.04 42.00
C VAL A 524 2.28 11.49 41.34
N VAL A 525 2.24 11.86 40.05
CA VAL A 525 3.46 12.26 39.33
C VAL A 525 3.98 13.61 39.81
N ARG A 526 3.10 14.59 39.97
CA ARG A 526 3.50 15.98 40.22
C ARG A 526 3.72 16.28 41.71
N GLU A 527 2.90 15.71 42.58
CA GLU A 527 2.88 16.00 44.02
C GLU A 527 3.61 14.92 44.82
N GLU A 528 3.28 13.64 44.61
CA GLU A 528 3.95 12.52 45.31
C GLU A 528 5.33 12.18 44.73
N LYS A 529 5.69 12.75 43.57
CA LYS A 529 6.94 12.49 42.83
C LYS A 529 7.20 11.01 42.54
N ARG A 530 6.13 10.25 42.26
CA ARG A 530 6.17 8.83 41.88
C ARG A 530 5.67 8.63 40.46
N SER A 531 6.14 7.59 39.77
CA SER A 531 5.61 7.29 38.43
C SER A 531 4.18 6.77 38.52
N ALA A 532 3.40 6.95 37.46
CA ALA A 532 2.03 6.47 37.38
C ALA A 532 1.77 5.71 36.07
N VAL A 533 0.90 4.69 36.11
CA VAL A 533 0.50 3.91 34.94
C VAL A 533 -1.02 3.84 34.85
N ILE A 534 -1.58 4.29 33.72
CA ILE A 534 -2.98 4.06 33.38
C ILE A 534 -3.03 3.05 32.24
N GLU A 535 -3.54 1.86 32.53
CA GLU A 535 -3.86 0.85 31.51
C GLU A 535 -5.27 1.09 30.99
N VAL A 536 -5.40 1.57 29.76
CA VAL A 536 -6.69 1.85 29.13
C VAL A 536 -7.09 0.68 28.25
N THR A 537 -8.14 -0.05 28.65
CA THR A 537 -8.71 -1.12 27.82
C THR A 537 -9.51 -0.48 26.69
N VAL A 538 -8.95 -0.49 25.48
CA VAL A 538 -9.59 0.09 24.30
C VAL A 538 -10.33 -0.98 23.52
N THR A 539 -11.62 -0.77 23.26
CA THR A 539 -12.37 -1.67 22.39
C THR A 539 -11.98 -1.43 20.95
N LEU A 540 -11.36 -2.43 20.30
CA LEU A 540 -11.16 -2.44 18.86
C LEU A 540 -12.53 -2.50 18.17
N ARG A 541 -13.11 -1.36 17.81
CA ARG A 541 -13.81 -1.34 16.52
C ARG A 541 -12.74 -1.58 15.47
N LEU A 542 -12.88 -2.64 14.68
CA LEU A 542 -12.10 -2.85 13.47
C LEU A 542 -12.02 -1.52 12.71
N TYR A 543 -10.86 -0.86 12.78
CA TYR A 543 -10.53 0.28 11.94
C TYR A 543 -10.18 -0.25 10.54
N LEU A 544 -11.15 -0.92 9.92
CA LEU A 544 -11.24 -1.15 8.47
C LEU A 544 -12.44 -0.40 7.88
N PHE A 545 -13.19 0.35 8.70
CA PHE A 545 -14.44 1.01 8.30
C PHE A 545 -14.39 2.55 8.33
N PHE A 546 -13.26 3.18 8.66
CA PHE A 546 -13.20 4.62 8.90
C PHE A 546 -12.42 5.45 7.87
N ALA A 547 -11.74 4.83 6.90
CA ALA A 547 -11.13 5.56 5.77
C ALA A 547 -12.13 5.84 4.63
N LYS A 548 -13.25 5.12 4.54
CA LYS A 548 -14.21 5.25 3.41
C LYS A 548 -15.44 6.12 3.71
N HIS A 549 -15.71 6.49 4.98
CA HIS A 549 -17.05 6.99 5.38
C HIS A 549 -17.09 8.23 6.31
N ILE A 550 -15.99 8.94 6.59
CA ILE A 550 -16.06 10.17 7.44
C ILE A 550 -15.99 11.49 6.67
N TRP A 551 -15.67 11.50 5.38
CA TRP A 551 -15.64 12.74 4.58
C TRP A 551 -16.85 12.92 3.66
N ASN A 552 -17.93 12.16 3.89
CA ASN A 552 -19.19 12.33 3.17
C ASN A 552 -20.34 12.48 4.16
N SER A 553 -20.60 13.71 4.63
CA SER A 553 -21.90 14.08 5.20
C SER A 553 -22.08 15.61 5.15
N ASN A 554 -22.85 16.05 4.16
CA ASN A 554 -23.67 17.26 4.13
C ASN A 554 -23.04 18.57 3.61
N LEU A 555 -22.74 18.61 2.31
CA LEU A 555 -23.50 19.51 1.43
C LEU A 555 -24.35 18.63 0.50
N LEU A 556 -25.67 18.70 0.65
CA LEU A 556 -26.62 17.95 -0.16
C LEU A 556 -26.60 18.47 -1.61
N VAL A 557 -25.88 17.75 -2.47
CA VAL A 557 -26.23 17.60 -3.88
C VAL A 557 -26.13 16.11 -4.19
N LEU A 558 -27.26 15.50 -4.57
CA LEU A 558 -27.39 14.10 -4.96
C LEU A 558 -26.27 13.67 -5.93
N THR A 559 -25.29 12.91 -5.46
CA THR A 559 -24.44 12.08 -6.33
C THR A 559 -24.22 10.72 -5.64
N MET A 560 -24.65 9.66 -6.33
CA MET A 560 -24.46 8.27 -5.93
C MET A 560 -22.95 8.01 -5.78
N ALA A 561 -22.54 7.29 -4.72
CA ALA A 561 -21.15 6.85 -4.57
C ALA A 561 -20.71 6.15 -5.86
N SER A 562 -19.75 6.73 -6.60
CA SER A 562 -19.32 6.20 -7.89
C SER A 562 -18.65 4.84 -7.66
N LYS A 563 -19.10 3.83 -8.42
CA LYS A 563 -18.38 2.56 -8.54
C LYS A 563 -16.94 2.85 -8.98
N PRO A 564 -15.92 2.13 -8.48
CA PRO A 564 -14.53 2.40 -8.82
C PRO A 564 -14.34 2.27 -10.33
N GLU A 565 -13.81 3.28 -11.01
CA GLU A 565 -13.50 3.17 -12.44
C GLU A 565 -12.43 2.08 -12.63
N LEU A 566 -12.70 1.15 -13.54
CA LEU A 566 -11.79 0.05 -13.88
C LEU A 566 -11.18 0.34 -15.25
N TYR A 567 -9.85 0.20 -15.38
CA TYR A 567 -9.09 0.62 -16.55
C TYR A 567 -8.44 -0.55 -17.30
N SER A 568 -8.51 -1.77 -16.76
CA SER A 568 -7.95 -2.98 -17.37
C SER A 568 -8.76 -4.24 -17.07
N ILE A 569 -8.55 -5.30 -17.85
CA ILE A 569 -9.15 -6.62 -17.57
C ILE A 569 -8.67 -7.20 -16.24
N ASP A 570 -7.44 -6.90 -15.82
CA ASP A 570 -6.90 -7.33 -14.52
C ASP A 570 -7.64 -6.62 -13.37
N ASP A 571 -8.08 -5.37 -13.55
CA ASP A 571 -8.93 -4.67 -12.57
C ASP A 571 -10.30 -5.35 -12.45
N PHE A 572 -10.88 -5.80 -13.56
CA PHE A 572 -12.11 -6.60 -13.53
C PHE A 572 -11.89 -7.95 -12.84
N GLU A 573 -10.77 -8.64 -13.10
CA GLU A 573 -10.40 -9.87 -12.39
C GLU A 573 -10.31 -9.65 -10.89
N ALA A 574 -9.57 -8.61 -10.47
CA ALA A 574 -9.39 -8.26 -9.07
C ALA A 574 -10.72 -7.91 -8.40
N TYR A 575 -11.55 -7.10 -9.07
CA TYR A 575 -12.90 -6.78 -8.60
C TYR A 575 -13.74 -8.04 -8.43
N ALA A 576 -13.79 -8.90 -9.46
CA ALA A 576 -14.54 -10.15 -9.42
C ALA A 576 -14.01 -11.10 -8.34
N ALA A 577 -12.70 -11.15 -8.11
CA ALA A 577 -12.08 -11.97 -7.08
C ALA A 577 -12.43 -11.51 -5.65
N GLU A 578 -12.65 -10.22 -5.46
CA GLU A 578 -13.08 -9.61 -4.19
C GLU A 578 -14.60 -9.73 -3.97
N HIS A 579 -15.41 -9.57 -5.02
CA HIS A 579 -16.86 -9.40 -4.88
C HIS A 579 -17.68 -10.67 -5.18
N LEU A 580 -17.14 -11.63 -5.96
CA LEU A 580 -17.85 -12.88 -6.20
C LEU A 580 -17.77 -13.80 -4.97
N PRO A 581 -18.86 -14.52 -4.62
CA PRO A 581 -18.81 -15.54 -3.60
C PRO A 581 -17.68 -16.53 -3.90
N LYS A 582 -16.92 -16.94 -2.87
CA LYS A 582 -15.76 -17.84 -3.02
C LYS A 582 -16.03 -19.03 -3.95
N MET A 583 -17.18 -19.69 -3.79
CA MET A 583 -17.55 -20.84 -4.63
C MET A 583 -17.67 -20.47 -6.12
N THR A 584 -18.29 -19.32 -6.43
CA THR A 584 -18.41 -18.79 -7.79
C THR A 584 -17.05 -18.39 -8.34
N ARG A 585 -16.31 -17.58 -7.59
CA ARG A 585 -14.98 -17.11 -7.97
C ARG A 585 -14.05 -18.28 -8.30
N ASP A 586 -13.98 -19.25 -7.41
CA ASP A 586 -13.11 -20.41 -7.54
C ASP A 586 -13.56 -21.34 -8.69
N TYR A 587 -14.86 -21.43 -8.96
CA TYR A 587 -15.40 -22.15 -10.13
C TYR A 587 -14.95 -21.49 -11.44
N PHE A 588 -15.09 -20.16 -11.56
CA PHE A 588 -14.69 -19.44 -12.78
C PHE A 588 -13.17 -19.39 -12.96
N ASN A 589 -12.41 -19.14 -11.90
CA ASN A 589 -10.97 -18.94 -11.98
C ASN A 589 -10.18 -20.27 -11.94
N GLY A 590 -10.82 -21.39 -11.56
CA GLY A 590 -10.17 -22.69 -11.48
C GLY A 590 -9.76 -23.30 -12.84
N GLY A 591 -8.67 -24.07 -12.81
CA GLY A 591 -8.20 -24.97 -13.88
C GLY A 591 -8.25 -26.44 -13.46
N ALA A 592 -7.90 -27.34 -14.37
CA ALA A 592 -7.71 -28.76 -14.09
C ALA A 592 -6.44 -28.98 -13.26
N MET A 593 -6.46 -30.01 -12.41
CA MET A 593 -5.35 -30.46 -11.56
C MET A 593 -4.61 -29.31 -10.85
N ASP A 594 -3.34 -29.07 -11.19
CA ASP A 594 -2.44 -28.11 -10.56
C ASP A 594 -2.49 -26.73 -11.24
N GLY A 595 -3.32 -26.58 -12.27
CA GLY A 595 -3.55 -25.34 -13.01
C GLY A 595 -2.34 -24.90 -13.85
N VAL A 596 -1.49 -25.83 -14.26
CA VAL A 596 -0.30 -25.55 -15.08
C VAL A 596 -0.70 -24.99 -16.45
N THR A 597 -1.62 -25.66 -17.15
CA THR A 597 -2.15 -25.20 -18.45
C THR A 597 -2.82 -23.83 -18.33
N LEU A 598 -3.55 -23.59 -17.22
CA LEU A 598 -4.21 -22.30 -16.96
C LEU A 598 -3.20 -21.15 -16.90
N ARG A 599 -2.11 -21.31 -16.16
CA ARG A 599 -1.01 -20.32 -16.08
C ARG A 599 -0.29 -20.19 -17.42
N ALA A 600 0.06 -21.33 -18.05
CA ALA A 600 0.74 -21.34 -19.34
C ALA A 600 -0.02 -20.61 -20.45
N ASN A 601 -1.36 -20.68 -20.45
CA ASN A 601 -2.21 -19.92 -21.39
C ASN A 601 -2.03 -18.40 -21.25
N GLN A 602 -1.76 -17.89 -20.05
CA GLN A 602 -1.50 -16.46 -19.83
C GLN A 602 -0.03 -16.14 -20.12
N ASP A 603 0.89 -16.96 -19.63
CA ASP A 603 2.33 -16.72 -19.75
C ASP A 603 2.83 -16.73 -21.21
N ALA A 604 2.15 -17.48 -22.09
CA ALA A 604 2.56 -17.63 -23.50
C ALA A 604 2.65 -16.29 -24.25
N TYR A 605 1.84 -15.29 -23.90
CA TYR A 605 1.86 -13.98 -24.55
C TYR A 605 3.15 -13.19 -24.28
N HIS A 606 3.84 -13.46 -23.17
CA HIS A 606 5.09 -12.78 -22.82
C HIS A 606 6.27 -13.20 -23.72
N ARG A 607 6.12 -14.26 -24.52
CA ARG A 607 7.16 -14.73 -25.45
C ARG A 607 7.11 -14.04 -26.82
N PHE A 608 5.99 -13.40 -27.15
CA PHE A 608 5.79 -12.70 -28.42
C PHE A 608 5.86 -11.20 -28.18
N TYR A 609 6.94 -10.58 -28.67
CA TYR A 609 7.16 -9.14 -28.60
C TYR A 609 6.61 -8.49 -29.86
N ILE A 610 5.99 -7.32 -29.73
CA ILE A 610 5.46 -6.58 -30.88
C ILE A 610 6.55 -5.67 -31.43
N GLN A 611 6.76 -5.68 -32.74
CA GLN A 611 7.75 -4.83 -33.40
C GLN A 611 7.15 -3.45 -33.70
N PRO A 612 7.59 -2.38 -33.01
CA PRO A 612 7.08 -1.04 -33.29
C PRO A 612 7.56 -0.54 -34.65
N ARG A 613 6.73 0.27 -35.31
CA ARG A 613 7.08 0.91 -36.59
C ARG A 613 6.88 2.41 -36.49
N VAL A 614 7.93 3.16 -36.80
CA VAL A 614 7.94 4.62 -36.75
C VAL A 614 7.64 5.23 -38.13
N LEU A 615 7.14 6.47 -38.14
CA LEU A 615 6.88 7.25 -39.37
C LEU A 615 5.90 6.58 -40.37
N ARG A 616 4.93 5.81 -39.85
CA ARG A 616 3.77 5.33 -40.61
C ARG A 616 2.60 6.27 -40.36
N ASP A 617 1.85 6.62 -41.42
CA ASP A 617 0.60 7.37 -41.25
C ASP A 617 -0.46 6.46 -40.64
N VAL A 618 -0.81 6.73 -39.37
CA VAL A 618 -1.80 5.99 -38.59
C VAL A 618 -3.00 6.87 -38.23
N SER A 619 -3.22 7.97 -38.97
CA SER A 619 -4.33 8.90 -38.74
C SER A 619 -5.70 8.26 -38.97
N LYS A 620 -5.77 7.19 -39.76
CA LYS A 620 -6.97 6.39 -40.01
C LYS A 620 -6.66 4.92 -39.76
N LEU A 621 -7.41 4.32 -38.82
CA LEU A 621 -7.29 2.91 -38.45
C LEU A 621 -8.63 2.23 -38.72
N ASP A 622 -8.57 1.09 -39.40
CA ASP A 622 -9.71 0.19 -39.55
C ASP A 622 -9.47 -1.07 -38.73
N THR A 623 -10.18 -1.16 -37.60
CA THR A 623 -10.16 -2.33 -36.72
C THR A 623 -11.28 -3.31 -37.04
N THR A 624 -12.17 -3.00 -37.97
CA THR A 624 -13.44 -3.72 -38.12
C THR A 624 -13.25 -5.12 -38.72
N ALA A 625 -14.11 -6.06 -38.33
CA ALA A 625 -14.02 -7.45 -38.77
C ALA A 625 -15.42 -8.05 -39.04
N ARG A 626 -15.47 -9.23 -39.66
CA ARG A 626 -16.71 -10.01 -39.84
C ARG A 626 -16.50 -11.44 -39.37
N VAL A 627 -17.32 -11.89 -38.42
CA VAL A 627 -17.26 -13.28 -37.92
C VAL A 627 -17.79 -14.26 -38.96
N PHE A 628 -18.85 -13.87 -39.66
CA PHE A 628 -19.44 -14.63 -40.75
C PHE A 628 -19.21 -13.88 -42.07
N PRO A 629 -18.90 -14.55 -43.19
CA PRO A 629 -18.62 -13.88 -44.46
C PRO A 629 -19.73 -12.91 -44.91
N SER A 630 -20.99 -13.26 -44.69
CA SER A 630 -22.17 -12.41 -44.99
C SER A 630 -22.82 -11.82 -43.74
N GLY A 631 -22.10 -11.81 -42.62
CA GLY A 631 -22.61 -11.39 -41.32
C GLY A 631 -22.44 -9.91 -41.03
N ASN A 632 -22.68 -9.53 -39.79
CA ASN A 632 -22.52 -8.15 -39.33
C ASN A 632 -21.04 -7.74 -39.27
N VAL A 633 -20.76 -6.45 -39.50
CA VAL A 633 -19.46 -5.87 -39.16
C VAL A 633 -19.39 -5.66 -37.66
N ILE A 634 -18.33 -6.16 -37.02
CA ILE A 634 -18.02 -5.94 -35.61
C ILE A 634 -16.92 -4.88 -35.44
N PRO A 635 -16.89 -4.12 -34.34
CA PRO A 635 -15.95 -2.99 -34.19
C PRO A 635 -14.47 -3.39 -34.18
N PHE A 636 -14.16 -4.54 -33.62
CA PHE A 636 -12.82 -5.14 -33.56
C PHE A 636 -12.94 -6.67 -33.44
N PRO A 637 -11.92 -7.46 -33.80
CA PRO A 637 -11.98 -8.92 -33.96
C PRO A 637 -12.03 -9.71 -32.64
N CYS A 638 -12.86 -9.28 -31.69
CA CYS A 638 -13.02 -9.86 -30.36
C CYS A 638 -14.49 -10.16 -30.05
N CYS A 639 -14.78 -11.42 -29.74
CA CYS A 639 -16.10 -11.95 -29.41
C CYS A 639 -16.14 -12.45 -27.95
N VAL A 640 -17.32 -12.75 -27.42
CA VAL A 640 -17.47 -13.31 -26.06
C VAL A 640 -17.64 -14.83 -26.12
N ALA A 641 -16.72 -15.55 -25.50
CA ALA A 641 -16.69 -17.01 -25.50
C ALA A 641 -17.85 -17.62 -24.69
N PRO A 642 -18.35 -18.81 -25.06
CA PRO A 642 -19.32 -19.54 -24.25
C PRO A 642 -18.81 -19.82 -22.83
N ALA A 643 -19.55 -19.32 -21.84
CA ALA A 643 -19.31 -19.58 -20.43
C ALA A 643 -20.64 -19.91 -19.72
N ALA A 644 -20.65 -21.01 -18.98
CA ALA A 644 -21.83 -21.52 -18.29
C ALA A 644 -22.10 -20.79 -16.97
N MET A 645 -23.36 -20.78 -16.55
CA MET A 645 -23.82 -20.35 -15.22
C MET A 645 -23.51 -18.88 -14.86
N GLN A 646 -23.73 -17.96 -15.80
CA GLN A 646 -23.37 -16.56 -15.61
C GLN A 646 -24.20 -15.86 -14.53
N ARG A 647 -25.39 -16.38 -14.16
CA ARG A 647 -26.16 -15.86 -13.03
C ARG A 647 -25.47 -16.02 -11.67
N MET A 648 -24.43 -16.85 -11.61
CA MET A 648 -23.56 -16.88 -10.44
C MET A 648 -22.68 -15.63 -10.32
N ALA A 649 -22.38 -14.96 -11.45
CA ALA A 649 -21.58 -13.74 -11.50
C ALA A 649 -22.39 -12.47 -11.22
N HIS A 650 -23.62 -12.42 -11.75
CA HIS A 650 -24.52 -11.27 -11.65
C HIS A 650 -25.97 -11.75 -11.82
N PRO A 651 -27.00 -11.19 -11.14
CA PRO A 651 -28.39 -11.66 -11.24
C PRO A 651 -28.92 -11.78 -12.68
N ASP A 652 -28.56 -10.84 -13.55
CA ASP A 652 -28.94 -10.88 -14.97
C ASP A 652 -28.19 -11.93 -15.80
N GLY A 653 -27.02 -12.38 -15.32
CA GLY A 653 -26.19 -13.43 -15.93
C GLY A 653 -26.04 -13.30 -17.45
N GLU A 654 -26.48 -14.33 -18.17
CA GLU A 654 -26.37 -14.39 -19.62
C GLU A 654 -27.13 -13.27 -20.34
N LEU A 655 -28.18 -12.70 -19.73
CA LEU A 655 -28.90 -11.57 -20.31
C LEU A 655 -28.04 -10.30 -20.31
N ALA A 656 -27.24 -10.06 -19.26
CA ALA A 656 -26.31 -8.94 -19.24
C ALA A 656 -25.27 -9.06 -20.37
N THR A 657 -24.75 -10.27 -20.59
CA THR A 657 -23.81 -10.56 -21.68
C THR A 657 -24.47 -10.39 -23.06
N ALA A 658 -25.68 -10.89 -23.23
CA ALA A 658 -26.47 -10.76 -24.45
C ALA A 658 -26.70 -9.29 -24.82
N ARG A 659 -27.13 -8.50 -23.85
CA ARG A 659 -27.35 -7.07 -24.00
C ARG A 659 -26.07 -6.31 -24.34
N ALA A 660 -24.97 -6.60 -23.63
CA ALA A 660 -23.68 -5.97 -23.89
C ALA A 660 -23.17 -6.30 -25.29
N CYS A 661 -23.24 -7.56 -25.73
CA CYS A 661 -22.83 -7.96 -27.08
C CYS A 661 -23.74 -7.34 -28.15
N GLY A 662 -25.05 -7.32 -27.94
CA GLY A 662 -26.02 -6.68 -28.84
C GLY A 662 -25.75 -5.19 -29.00
N ALA A 663 -25.59 -4.47 -27.88
CA ALA A 663 -25.34 -3.03 -27.86
C ALA A 663 -23.95 -2.68 -28.43
N TYR A 664 -22.91 -3.42 -28.03
CA TYR A 664 -21.55 -3.24 -28.53
C TYR A 664 -21.36 -3.75 -29.97
N GLY A 665 -22.27 -4.61 -30.44
CA GLY A 665 -22.32 -5.12 -31.81
C GLY A 665 -21.32 -6.24 -32.10
N THR A 666 -20.87 -6.96 -31.07
CA THR A 666 -20.03 -8.16 -31.22
C THR A 666 -20.86 -9.45 -31.04
N VAL A 667 -20.23 -10.61 -31.24
CA VAL A 667 -20.86 -11.93 -31.16
C VAL A 667 -20.74 -12.52 -29.76
N MET A 668 -21.84 -13.07 -29.26
CA MET A 668 -21.90 -13.86 -28.03
C MET A 668 -21.99 -15.35 -28.35
N GLY A 669 -21.11 -16.15 -27.76
CA GLY A 669 -21.30 -17.58 -27.61
C GLY A 669 -22.09 -17.89 -26.34
N LEU A 670 -23.20 -18.62 -26.47
CA LEU A 670 -23.98 -19.10 -25.33
C LEU A 670 -23.63 -20.56 -25.03
N SER A 671 -23.41 -20.93 -23.77
CA SER A 671 -23.24 -22.34 -23.38
C SER A 671 -24.60 -23.03 -23.24
N SER A 672 -24.70 -24.30 -23.64
CA SER A 672 -25.87 -25.14 -23.38
C SER A 672 -26.17 -25.27 -21.88
N PHE A 673 -25.15 -25.14 -21.01
CA PHE A 673 -25.29 -25.09 -19.54
C PHE A 673 -25.52 -23.67 -18.98
N SER A 674 -26.28 -22.84 -19.71
CA SER A 674 -26.64 -21.50 -19.24
C SER A 674 -27.73 -21.53 -18.18
N THR A 675 -27.70 -20.53 -17.30
CA THR A 675 -28.75 -20.29 -16.28
C THR A 675 -29.95 -19.49 -16.80
N THR A 676 -29.94 -19.21 -18.11
CA THR A 676 -31.00 -18.50 -18.84
C THR A 676 -31.23 -19.20 -20.18
N SER A 677 -32.47 -19.29 -20.65
CA SER A 677 -32.81 -20.04 -21.87
C SER A 677 -32.20 -19.41 -23.12
N LEU A 678 -31.90 -20.22 -24.14
CA LEU A 678 -31.36 -19.73 -25.41
C LEU A 678 -32.30 -18.75 -26.11
N GLU A 679 -33.61 -18.91 -25.96
CA GLU A 679 -34.64 -18.00 -26.48
C GLU A 679 -34.53 -16.62 -25.84
N ASP A 680 -34.42 -16.56 -24.50
CA ASP A 680 -34.36 -15.29 -23.76
C ASP A 680 -33.06 -14.54 -24.04
N VAL A 681 -31.95 -15.27 -24.12
CA VAL A 681 -30.63 -14.70 -24.49
C VAL A 681 -30.69 -14.08 -25.88
N LYS A 682 -31.20 -14.82 -26.88
CA LYS A 682 -31.27 -14.33 -28.25
C LYS A 682 -32.18 -13.11 -28.38
N ARG A 683 -33.35 -13.17 -27.73
CA ARG A 683 -34.30 -12.05 -27.71
C ARG A 683 -33.70 -10.78 -27.11
N GLU A 684 -32.98 -10.87 -25.98
CA GLU A 684 -32.35 -9.71 -25.35
C GLU A 684 -31.17 -9.15 -26.16
N ALA A 685 -30.36 -10.02 -26.77
CA ALA A 685 -29.28 -9.59 -27.67
C ALA A 685 -29.83 -8.80 -28.88
N ASP A 686 -30.88 -9.34 -29.53
CA ASP A 686 -31.54 -8.69 -30.65
C ASP A 686 -32.21 -7.37 -30.25
N ARG A 687 -32.87 -7.35 -29.08
CA ARG A 687 -33.51 -6.16 -28.53
C ARG A 687 -32.51 -5.03 -28.36
N LEU A 688 -31.36 -5.30 -27.73
CA LEU A 688 -30.36 -4.26 -27.46
C LEU A 688 -29.56 -3.85 -28.68
N ARG A 689 -29.35 -4.77 -29.63
CA ARG A 689 -28.79 -4.45 -30.94
C ARG A 689 -29.66 -3.43 -31.69
N ARG A 690 -30.96 -3.71 -31.81
CA ARG A 690 -31.92 -2.80 -32.45
C ARG A 690 -32.02 -1.46 -31.72
N ALA A 691 -32.09 -1.50 -30.38
CA ALA A 691 -32.13 -0.28 -29.56
C ALA A 691 -30.87 0.58 -29.71
N SER A 692 -29.73 -0.02 -30.03
CA SER A 692 -28.45 0.68 -30.25
C SER A 692 -28.25 1.14 -31.71
N GLY A 693 -29.29 1.09 -32.55
CA GLY A 693 -29.26 1.58 -33.93
C GLY A 693 -28.49 0.68 -34.91
N LYS A 694 -28.19 -0.56 -34.54
CA LYS A 694 -27.45 -1.50 -35.41
C LYS A 694 -28.40 -2.27 -36.31
N SER A 695 -28.04 -2.39 -37.59
CA SER A 695 -28.79 -3.14 -38.58
C SER A 695 -28.63 -4.66 -38.40
N GLY A 696 -29.66 -5.41 -38.79
CA GLY A 696 -29.69 -6.88 -38.68
C GLY A 696 -29.85 -7.39 -37.24
N ASP A 697 -30.17 -8.68 -37.11
CA ASP A 697 -30.25 -9.36 -35.82
C ASP A 697 -28.85 -9.71 -35.28
N SER A 698 -28.78 -10.00 -33.97
CA SER A 698 -27.54 -10.45 -33.32
C SER A 698 -27.13 -11.83 -33.82
N GLU A 699 -25.83 -12.05 -33.92
CA GLU A 699 -25.25 -13.26 -34.53
C GLU A 699 -24.77 -14.28 -33.49
N CYS A 700 -25.55 -14.44 -32.41
CA CYS A 700 -25.22 -15.37 -31.34
C CYS A 700 -24.98 -16.79 -31.88
N VAL A 701 -24.03 -17.50 -31.24
CA VAL A 701 -23.72 -18.90 -31.53
C VAL A 701 -23.98 -19.76 -30.30
N LEU A 702 -24.44 -21.00 -30.49
CA LEU A 702 -24.76 -21.90 -29.39
C LEU A 702 -23.67 -22.94 -29.24
N GLN A 703 -22.97 -22.93 -28.11
CA GLN A 703 -22.06 -23.98 -27.70
C GLN A 703 -22.80 -25.13 -27.05
N MET A 704 -22.52 -26.34 -27.51
CA MET A 704 -23.14 -27.54 -26.97
C MET A 704 -22.19 -28.74 -26.97
N TYR A 705 -22.61 -29.78 -26.26
CA TYR A 705 -22.04 -31.11 -26.28
C TYR A 705 -23.05 -32.05 -26.95
N LEU A 706 -22.56 -33.13 -27.54
CA LEU A 706 -23.43 -34.25 -27.87
C LEU A 706 -23.62 -35.09 -26.60
N PHE A 707 -24.88 -35.18 -26.17
CA PHE A 707 -25.25 -35.92 -24.97
C PHE A 707 -25.62 -37.36 -25.32
N GLU A 708 -25.49 -38.28 -24.36
CA GLU A 708 -25.89 -39.69 -24.54
C GLU A 708 -27.33 -39.79 -25.08
N ASN A 709 -28.23 -38.96 -24.56
CA ASN A 709 -29.56 -38.78 -25.12
C ASN A 709 -29.53 -37.80 -26.30
N ARG A 710 -29.47 -38.35 -27.51
CA ARG A 710 -29.46 -37.57 -28.76
C ARG A 710 -30.68 -36.67 -28.94
N ALA A 711 -31.84 -37.03 -28.40
CA ALA A 711 -33.03 -36.20 -28.48
C ALA A 711 -32.84 -34.84 -27.76
N THR A 712 -32.05 -34.80 -26.68
CA THR A 712 -31.71 -33.55 -25.99
C THR A 712 -30.84 -32.64 -26.86
N SER A 713 -29.84 -33.21 -27.55
CA SER A 713 -29.01 -32.46 -28.48
C SER A 713 -29.81 -31.96 -29.69
N GLU A 714 -30.69 -32.79 -30.26
CA GLU A 714 -31.57 -32.41 -31.36
C GLU A 714 -32.54 -31.28 -30.98
N ASP A 715 -33.13 -31.33 -29.79
CA ASP A 715 -34.04 -30.28 -29.29
C ASP A 715 -33.34 -28.93 -29.21
N LEU A 716 -32.14 -28.88 -28.60
CA LEU A 716 -31.35 -27.65 -28.49
C LEU A 716 -31.01 -27.07 -29.86
N ILE A 717 -30.63 -27.92 -30.82
CA ILE A 717 -30.30 -27.53 -32.19
C ILE A 717 -31.53 -26.94 -32.89
N ARG A 718 -32.68 -27.62 -32.84
CA ARG A 718 -33.92 -27.13 -33.47
C ARG A 718 -34.37 -25.80 -32.87
N ARG A 719 -34.25 -25.64 -31.55
CA ARG A 719 -34.55 -24.39 -30.86
C ARG A 719 -33.59 -23.28 -31.25
N ALA A 720 -32.29 -23.56 -31.33
CA ALA A 720 -31.29 -22.61 -31.80
C ALA A 720 -31.54 -22.14 -33.24
N GLU A 721 -31.86 -23.06 -34.15
CA GLU A 721 -32.24 -22.75 -35.53
C GLU A 721 -33.47 -21.85 -35.59
N LYS A 722 -34.51 -22.20 -34.82
CA LYS A 722 -35.76 -21.46 -34.77
C LYS A 722 -35.56 -20.03 -34.27
N GLU A 723 -34.73 -19.83 -33.25
CA GLU A 723 -34.43 -18.50 -32.69
C GLU A 723 -33.38 -17.73 -33.52
N GLY A 724 -32.80 -18.36 -34.55
CA GLY A 724 -31.89 -17.71 -35.49
C GLY A 724 -30.46 -17.55 -34.97
N TYR A 725 -29.98 -18.49 -34.14
CA TYR A 725 -28.55 -18.64 -33.86
C TYR A 725 -27.80 -18.94 -35.15
N LYS A 726 -26.53 -18.50 -35.25
CA LYS A 726 -25.77 -18.51 -36.51
C LYS A 726 -24.84 -19.69 -36.70
N ALA A 727 -24.46 -20.39 -35.63
CA ALA A 727 -23.62 -21.57 -35.69
C ALA A 727 -23.81 -22.42 -34.43
N ILE A 728 -23.49 -23.71 -34.55
CA ILE A 728 -23.33 -24.64 -33.44
C ILE A 728 -21.84 -24.79 -33.13
N VAL A 729 -21.43 -24.38 -31.94
CA VAL A 729 -20.07 -24.57 -31.44
C VAL A 729 -20.01 -25.90 -30.71
N PHE A 730 -19.62 -26.95 -31.41
CA PHE A 730 -19.54 -28.30 -30.88
C PHE A 730 -18.25 -28.49 -30.07
N THR A 731 -18.37 -28.72 -28.77
CA THR A 731 -17.23 -28.97 -27.88
C THR A 731 -16.77 -30.43 -27.98
N VAL A 732 -15.52 -30.64 -28.39
CA VAL A 732 -14.94 -31.97 -28.67
C VAL A 732 -13.86 -32.42 -27.67
N ASP A 733 -13.33 -31.52 -26.84
CA ASP A 733 -12.26 -31.81 -25.86
C ASP A 733 -12.78 -32.20 -24.46
N ALA A 734 -14.05 -32.56 -24.34
CA ALA A 734 -14.69 -32.89 -23.07
C ALA A 734 -15.53 -34.18 -23.10
N PRO A 735 -14.98 -35.33 -23.59
CA PRO A 735 -15.64 -36.63 -23.41
C PRO A 735 -15.79 -36.97 -21.91
N TYR A 736 -14.84 -36.49 -21.10
CA TYR A 736 -14.90 -36.42 -19.65
C TYR A 736 -14.62 -34.99 -19.20
N PHE A 737 -15.23 -34.58 -18.08
CA PHE A 737 -14.85 -33.33 -17.45
C PHE A 737 -13.50 -33.46 -16.74
N GLY A 738 -12.62 -32.49 -16.96
CA GLY A 738 -11.35 -32.38 -16.26
C GLY A 738 -11.49 -32.40 -14.74
N ARG A 739 -10.52 -33.01 -14.05
CA ARG A 739 -10.49 -33.08 -12.59
C ARG A 739 -10.04 -31.74 -12.01
N ARG A 740 -10.96 -30.96 -11.44
CA ARG A 740 -10.70 -29.61 -10.91
C ARG A 740 -10.64 -29.64 -9.39
N LEU A 741 -9.42 -29.64 -8.84
CA LEU A 741 -9.20 -29.82 -7.39
C LEU A 741 -9.90 -28.74 -6.56
N THR A 742 -9.99 -27.51 -7.06
CA THR A 742 -10.68 -26.42 -6.38
C THR A 742 -12.19 -26.68 -6.26
N GLU A 743 -12.83 -27.17 -7.31
CA GLU A 743 -14.25 -27.54 -7.29
C GLU A 743 -14.51 -28.70 -6.33
N ILE A 744 -13.62 -29.71 -6.31
CA ILE A 744 -13.70 -30.87 -5.40
C ILE A 744 -13.55 -30.42 -3.94
N ARG A 745 -12.54 -29.60 -3.63
CA ARG A 745 -12.29 -29.08 -2.27
C ARG A 745 -13.45 -28.22 -1.77
N ASN A 746 -14.02 -27.41 -2.66
CA ASN A 746 -15.18 -26.57 -2.35
C ASN A 746 -16.51 -27.34 -2.36
N LYS A 747 -16.51 -28.64 -2.71
CA LYS A 747 -17.72 -29.45 -2.92
C LYS A 747 -18.74 -28.71 -3.81
N PHE A 748 -18.25 -28.18 -4.93
CA PHE A 748 -19.01 -27.29 -5.80
C PHE A 748 -20.38 -27.87 -6.14
N LYS A 749 -21.41 -27.06 -5.94
CA LYS A 749 -22.77 -27.30 -6.40
C LYS A 749 -23.32 -26.02 -6.98
N VAL A 750 -24.13 -26.15 -8.02
CA VAL A 750 -24.93 -25.03 -8.53
C VAL A 750 -25.83 -24.55 -7.39
N PRO A 751 -25.87 -23.25 -7.08
CA PRO A 751 -26.76 -22.72 -6.05
C PRO A 751 -28.21 -23.19 -6.26
N PRO A 752 -28.95 -23.64 -5.22
CA PRO A 752 -30.26 -24.28 -5.39
C PRO A 752 -31.33 -23.44 -6.10
N HIS A 753 -31.18 -22.11 -6.08
CA HIS A 753 -32.08 -21.18 -6.75
C HIS A 753 -31.77 -21.00 -8.24
N LEU A 754 -30.67 -21.57 -8.74
CA LEU A 754 -30.28 -21.54 -10.15
C LEU A 754 -30.51 -22.92 -10.77
N LYS A 755 -30.97 -22.92 -12.02
CA LYS A 755 -31.24 -24.11 -12.83
C LYS A 755 -30.59 -23.96 -14.20
N MET A 756 -30.31 -25.08 -14.86
CA MET A 756 -29.86 -25.05 -16.26
C MET A 756 -31.07 -24.86 -17.16
N ALA A 757 -31.32 -23.63 -17.59
CA ALA A 757 -32.59 -23.24 -18.19
C ALA A 757 -32.87 -23.87 -19.57
N ASN A 758 -31.85 -24.47 -20.20
CA ASN A 758 -32.02 -25.15 -21.48
C ASN A 758 -32.46 -26.62 -21.35
N PHE A 759 -32.42 -27.21 -20.14
CA PHE A 759 -32.74 -28.60 -19.91
C PHE A 759 -33.95 -28.75 -18.97
N PRO A 760 -34.74 -29.84 -19.12
CA PRO A 760 -35.77 -30.20 -18.14
C PRO A 760 -35.16 -30.56 -16.78
N ASP A 761 -35.91 -30.31 -15.68
CA ASP A 761 -35.44 -30.44 -14.28
C ASP A 761 -34.93 -31.86 -13.89
N ASP A 762 -35.31 -32.91 -14.64
CA ASP A 762 -35.07 -34.32 -14.29
C ASP A 762 -33.96 -35.03 -15.10
N LEU A 763 -33.29 -34.34 -16.04
CA LEU A 763 -32.28 -34.98 -16.90
C LEU A 763 -30.87 -34.88 -16.32
N GLY A 764 -30.31 -36.03 -15.94
CA GLY A 764 -28.87 -36.18 -15.74
C GLY A 764 -28.13 -36.02 -17.06
N VAL A 765 -27.79 -34.78 -17.42
CA VAL A 765 -27.09 -34.48 -18.67
C VAL A 765 -25.65 -34.99 -18.57
N LYS A 766 -25.35 -36.07 -19.29
CA LYS A 766 -24.02 -36.67 -19.37
C LYS A 766 -23.42 -36.45 -20.76
N THR A 767 -22.15 -36.05 -20.79
CA THR A 767 -21.36 -36.02 -22.02
C THR A 767 -21.19 -37.44 -22.55
N ASP A 768 -21.17 -37.59 -23.86
CA ASP A 768 -21.01 -38.89 -24.49
C ASP A 768 -19.53 -39.17 -24.80
N PRO A 769 -18.88 -40.15 -24.15
CA PRO A 769 -17.49 -40.49 -24.42
C PRO A 769 -17.30 -41.33 -25.70
N THR A 770 -18.39 -41.76 -26.37
CA THR A 770 -18.35 -42.61 -27.56
C THR A 770 -18.23 -41.83 -28.87
N LEU A 771 -18.13 -40.50 -28.80
CA LEU A 771 -18.09 -39.62 -29.95
C LEU A 771 -16.84 -39.84 -30.79
N THR A 772 -17.02 -39.96 -32.10
CA THR A 772 -15.97 -40.04 -33.11
C THR A 772 -16.13 -38.91 -34.13
N TRP A 773 -15.22 -38.80 -35.09
CA TRP A 773 -15.33 -37.83 -36.20
C TRP A 773 -16.61 -37.97 -37.05
N ASP A 774 -17.26 -39.14 -37.06
CA ASP A 774 -18.56 -39.31 -37.72
C ASP A 774 -19.70 -38.53 -37.04
N SER A 775 -19.48 -38.08 -35.79
CA SER A 775 -20.42 -37.21 -35.08
C SER A 775 -20.67 -35.88 -35.81
N ILE A 776 -19.69 -35.40 -36.57
CA ILE A 776 -19.82 -34.20 -37.40
C ILE A 776 -20.82 -34.45 -38.54
N LYS A 777 -20.71 -35.59 -39.22
CA LYS A 777 -21.67 -36.01 -40.26
C LYS A 777 -23.08 -36.13 -39.68
N TYR A 778 -23.20 -36.69 -38.47
CA TYR A 778 -24.47 -36.77 -37.76
C TYR A 778 -25.06 -35.38 -37.49
N LEU A 779 -24.30 -34.45 -36.91
CA LEU A 779 -24.75 -33.07 -36.67
C LEU A 779 -25.20 -32.39 -37.97
N LYS A 780 -24.42 -32.52 -39.05
CA LYS A 780 -24.78 -31.98 -40.37
C LYS A 780 -26.03 -32.62 -40.98
N SER A 781 -26.40 -33.84 -40.56
CA SER A 781 -27.64 -34.48 -41.00
C SER A 781 -28.90 -33.92 -40.33
N ILE A 782 -28.75 -33.27 -39.16
CA ILE A 782 -29.88 -32.78 -38.35
C ILE A 782 -29.99 -31.25 -38.29
N THR A 783 -29.01 -30.50 -38.81
CA THR A 783 -29.05 -29.03 -38.88
C THR A 783 -28.36 -28.49 -40.13
N LYS A 784 -28.79 -27.30 -40.56
CA LYS A 784 -28.13 -26.52 -41.62
C LYS A 784 -27.20 -25.43 -41.08
N LEU A 785 -27.15 -25.25 -39.76
CA LEU A 785 -26.23 -24.30 -39.15
C LEU A 785 -24.78 -24.79 -39.34
N PRO A 786 -23.83 -23.86 -39.59
CA PRO A 786 -22.41 -24.16 -39.54
C PRO A 786 -22.01 -24.85 -38.23
N ILE A 787 -21.18 -25.88 -38.33
CA ILE A 787 -20.63 -26.63 -37.21
C ILE A 787 -19.19 -26.18 -36.96
N TRP A 788 -18.96 -25.53 -35.83
CA TRP A 788 -17.65 -25.05 -35.40
C TRP A 788 -17.10 -25.94 -34.30
N LEU A 789 -15.91 -26.52 -34.48
CA LEU A 789 -15.34 -27.44 -33.49
C LEU A 789 -14.49 -26.71 -32.46
N LYS A 790 -14.87 -26.80 -31.18
CA LYS A 790 -14.14 -26.21 -30.05
C LYS A 790 -13.44 -27.25 -29.22
N GLY A 791 -12.13 -27.06 -29.03
CA GLY A 791 -11.28 -28.03 -28.34
C GLY A 791 -10.06 -28.49 -29.14
N ILE A 792 -9.82 -27.92 -30.33
CA ILE A 792 -8.71 -28.35 -31.19
C ILE A 792 -7.40 -27.81 -30.64
N MET A 793 -6.45 -28.70 -30.35
CA MET A 793 -5.16 -28.36 -29.74
C MET A 793 -3.95 -28.95 -30.48
N THR A 794 -4.18 -29.70 -31.55
CA THR A 794 -3.15 -30.37 -32.36
C THR A 794 -3.35 -30.08 -33.85
N VAL A 795 -2.27 -30.21 -34.62
CA VAL A 795 -2.32 -30.07 -36.09
C VAL A 795 -3.14 -31.21 -36.70
N GLU A 796 -2.95 -32.42 -36.18
CA GLU A 796 -3.61 -33.64 -36.65
C GLU A 796 -5.14 -33.52 -36.52
N ASP A 797 -5.64 -33.06 -35.37
CA ASP A 797 -7.07 -32.89 -35.14
C ASP A 797 -7.64 -31.73 -35.98
N ALA A 798 -6.85 -30.68 -36.25
CA ALA A 798 -7.26 -29.60 -37.13
C ALA A 798 -7.44 -30.08 -38.58
N LEU A 799 -6.54 -30.95 -39.06
CA LEU A 799 -6.65 -31.56 -40.38
C LEU A 799 -7.86 -32.49 -40.48
N LEU A 800 -8.09 -33.32 -39.46
CA LEU A 800 -9.27 -34.19 -39.39
C LEU A 800 -10.57 -33.39 -39.31
N ALA A 801 -10.59 -32.28 -38.56
CA ALA A 801 -11.74 -31.38 -38.54
C ALA A 801 -12.11 -30.88 -39.95
N VAL A 802 -11.12 -30.47 -40.73
CA VAL A 802 -11.32 -30.03 -42.12
C VAL A 802 -11.77 -31.19 -43.01
N GLU A 803 -11.13 -32.36 -42.91
CA GLU A 803 -11.48 -33.55 -43.70
C GLU A 803 -12.93 -34.00 -43.46
N HIS A 804 -13.37 -33.97 -42.20
CA HIS A 804 -14.73 -34.33 -41.81
C HIS A 804 -15.74 -33.19 -41.99
N GLY A 805 -15.30 -32.07 -42.57
CA GLY A 805 -16.16 -30.99 -43.00
C GLY A 805 -16.63 -30.07 -41.88
N ALA A 806 -15.81 -29.80 -40.85
CA ALA A 806 -16.08 -28.68 -39.95
C ALA A 806 -16.14 -27.36 -40.74
N ASP A 807 -17.01 -26.43 -40.33
CA ASP A 807 -17.17 -25.14 -41.00
C ASP A 807 -16.26 -24.05 -40.41
N ALA A 808 -15.76 -24.26 -39.19
CA ALA A 808 -14.67 -23.51 -38.55
C ALA A 808 -14.08 -24.33 -37.39
N ILE A 809 -12.91 -23.94 -36.89
CA ILE A 809 -12.30 -24.53 -35.70
C ILE A 809 -11.98 -23.48 -34.63
N PHE A 810 -11.98 -23.89 -33.37
CA PHE A 810 -11.59 -23.10 -32.21
C PHE A 810 -10.36 -23.73 -31.56
N VAL A 811 -9.22 -23.04 -31.63
CA VAL A 811 -8.03 -23.37 -30.87
C VAL A 811 -8.28 -23.00 -29.42
N SER A 812 -8.56 -24.02 -28.60
CA SER A 812 -9.06 -23.84 -27.23
C SER A 812 -8.79 -25.09 -26.40
N ASN A 813 -8.28 -24.90 -25.17
CA ASN A 813 -8.22 -25.93 -24.13
C ASN A 813 -9.21 -25.64 -22.98
N HIS A 814 -10.32 -24.93 -23.27
CA HIS A 814 -11.30 -24.45 -22.30
C HIS A 814 -10.68 -23.62 -21.17
N GLY A 815 -9.67 -22.81 -21.50
CA GLY A 815 -8.95 -22.01 -20.52
C GLY A 815 -8.24 -22.85 -19.45
N GLY A 816 -7.73 -24.02 -19.82
CA GLY A 816 -7.01 -24.95 -18.94
C GLY A 816 -7.90 -25.78 -18.01
N ARG A 817 -9.18 -26.00 -18.37
CA ARG A 817 -10.17 -26.66 -17.49
C ARG A 817 -10.40 -28.14 -17.75
N GLN A 818 -9.85 -28.71 -18.83
CA GLN A 818 -10.02 -30.12 -19.18
C GLN A 818 -8.78 -30.95 -18.86
N LEU A 819 -7.68 -30.74 -19.60
CA LEU A 819 -6.43 -31.45 -19.43
C LEU A 819 -5.33 -30.51 -18.91
N ASP A 820 -4.77 -30.80 -17.74
CA ASP A 820 -3.61 -30.09 -17.21
C ASP A 820 -2.32 -30.61 -17.85
N HIS A 821 -1.27 -29.78 -17.90
CA HIS A 821 -0.04 -29.99 -18.67
C HIS A 821 -0.23 -30.08 -20.20
N ALA A 822 -1.39 -29.69 -20.72
CA ALA A 822 -1.57 -29.43 -22.14
C ALA A 822 -0.81 -28.15 -22.55
N PRO A 823 -0.36 -28.02 -23.82
CA PRO A 823 0.28 -26.80 -24.27
C PRO A 823 -0.66 -25.59 -24.19
N ALA A 824 -0.08 -24.40 -24.06
CA ALA A 824 -0.81 -23.15 -24.15
C ALA A 824 -1.45 -23.00 -25.54
N THR A 825 -2.69 -22.51 -25.62
CA THR A 825 -3.40 -22.35 -26.91
C THR A 825 -2.62 -21.48 -27.89
N LEU A 826 -2.04 -20.37 -27.43
CA LEU A 826 -1.25 -19.47 -28.28
C LEU A 826 -0.02 -20.15 -28.88
N ARG A 827 0.57 -21.12 -28.16
CA ARG A 827 1.77 -21.84 -28.64
C ARG A 827 1.45 -22.74 -29.83
N VAL A 828 0.28 -23.38 -29.84
CA VAL A 828 -0.13 -24.31 -30.92
C VAL A 828 -0.85 -23.60 -32.06
N LEU A 829 -1.31 -22.37 -31.85
CA LEU A 829 -2.09 -21.59 -32.83
C LEU A 829 -1.36 -21.49 -34.19
N ARG A 830 -0.09 -21.09 -34.20
CA ARG A 830 0.70 -20.91 -35.41
C ARG A 830 0.72 -22.17 -36.28
N ASP A 831 1.05 -23.30 -35.66
CA ASP A 831 1.23 -24.57 -36.35
C ASP A 831 -0.12 -25.07 -36.91
N ILE A 832 -1.22 -24.86 -36.16
CA ILE A 832 -2.58 -25.19 -36.59
C ILE A 832 -3.03 -24.31 -37.76
N VAL A 833 -2.83 -23.00 -37.70
CA VAL A 833 -3.22 -22.06 -38.77
C VAL A 833 -2.51 -22.43 -40.07
N GLN A 834 -1.20 -22.67 -40.00
CA GLN A 834 -0.41 -23.09 -41.16
C GLN A 834 -0.93 -24.40 -41.75
N ALA A 835 -1.29 -25.38 -40.92
CA ALA A 835 -1.84 -26.64 -41.37
C ALA A 835 -3.23 -26.48 -41.99
N VAL A 836 -4.12 -25.68 -41.41
CA VAL A 836 -5.46 -25.40 -41.95
C VAL A 836 -5.38 -24.68 -43.29
N ALA A 837 -4.40 -23.79 -43.47
CA ALA A 837 -4.10 -23.10 -44.72
C ALA A 837 -5.34 -22.41 -45.34
N GLY A 838 -6.14 -21.74 -44.49
CA GLY A 838 -7.33 -20.98 -44.91
C GLY A 838 -8.51 -21.82 -45.40
N ARG A 839 -8.48 -23.16 -45.27
CA ARG A 839 -9.60 -24.03 -45.69
C ARG A 839 -10.88 -23.80 -44.89
N VAL A 840 -10.73 -23.43 -43.61
CA VAL A 840 -11.81 -23.03 -42.71
C VAL A 840 -11.31 -21.91 -41.81
N PRO A 841 -12.18 -21.03 -41.29
CA PRO A 841 -11.79 -20.03 -40.30
C PRO A 841 -11.25 -20.67 -39.00
N VAL A 842 -10.21 -20.05 -38.45
CA VAL A 842 -9.54 -20.43 -37.19
C VAL A 842 -9.84 -19.38 -36.12
N HIS A 843 -10.74 -19.72 -35.23
CA HIS A 843 -11.08 -18.93 -34.06
C HIS A 843 -10.17 -19.32 -32.89
N PHE A 844 -9.93 -18.39 -31.98
CA PHE A 844 -9.00 -18.56 -30.88
C PHE A 844 -9.60 -18.16 -29.52
N ASP A 845 -9.46 -19.03 -28.52
CA ASP A 845 -9.94 -18.81 -27.14
C ASP A 845 -8.87 -19.29 -26.14
N GLY A 846 -8.18 -18.34 -25.49
CA GLY A 846 -7.30 -18.65 -24.35
C GLY A 846 -6.43 -17.50 -23.86
N GLY A 847 -6.46 -17.23 -22.55
CA GLY A 847 -5.46 -16.42 -21.84
C GLY A 847 -5.44 -14.91 -22.08
N ILE A 848 -6.31 -14.36 -22.94
CA ILE A 848 -6.33 -12.94 -23.31
C ILE A 848 -6.63 -12.04 -22.11
N ARG A 849 -5.78 -11.02 -21.89
CA ARG A 849 -5.93 -9.97 -20.87
C ARG A 849 -5.84 -8.55 -21.43
N ARG A 850 -5.18 -8.37 -22.58
CA ARG A 850 -4.93 -7.06 -23.18
C ARG A 850 -5.33 -7.01 -24.64
N GLY A 851 -5.58 -5.81 -25.17
CA GLY A 851 -5.73 -5.60 -26.60
C GLY A 851 -4.49 -6.00 -27.41
N SER A 852 -3.29 -5.93 -26.81
CA SER A 852 -2.06 -6.43 -27.43
C SER A 852 -2.00 -7.97 -27.52
N ASP A 853 -2.71 -8.70 -26.67
CA ASP A 853 -2.83 -10.17 -26.77
C ASP A 853 -3.69 -10.56 -27.97
N ILE A 854 -4.75 -9.78 -28.22
CA ILE A 854 -5.58 -9.91 -29.42
C ILE A 854 -4.73 -9.68 -30.67
N PHE A 855 -3.96 -8.60 -30.70
CA PHE A 855 -3.03 -8.30 -31.78
C PHE A 855 -2.06 -9.46 -32.06
N LYS A 856 -1.44 -10.03 -31.03
CA LYS A 856 -0.53 -11.17 -31.17
C LYS A 856 -1.22 -12.41 -31.74
N ALA A 857 -2.42 -12.76 -31.26
CA ALA A 857 -3.15 -13.91 -31.75
C ALA A 857 -3.52 -13.77 -33.25
N LEU A 858 -3.93 -12.58 -33.67
CA LEU A 858 -4.22 -12.29 -35.09
C LEU A 858 -2.96 -12.30 -35.96
N CYS A 859 -1.83 -11.77 -35.47
CA CYS A 859 -0.54 -11.85 -36.17
C CYS A 859 -0.06 -13.30 -36.35
N LEU A 860 -0.45 -14.20 -35.45
CA LEU A 860 -0.23 -15.65 -35.58
C LEU A 860 -1.27 -16.35 -36.48
N GLY A 861 -2.20 -15.57 -37.05
CA GLY A 861 -3.15 -15.98 -38.07
C GLY A 861 -4.50 -16.51 -37.56
N ALA A 862 -4.89 -16.18 -36.32
CA ALA A 862 -6.30 -16.34 -35.94
C ALA A 862 -7.20 -15.35 -36.72
N ASP A 863 -8.39 -15.79 -37.12
CA ASP A 863 -9.39 -14.92 -37.76
C ASP A 863 -10.20 -14.10 -36.75
N MET A 864 -10.47 -14.69 -35.58
CA MET A 864 -11.26 -14.08 -34.49
C MET A 864 -10.77 -14.56 -33.13
N VAL A 865 -10.76 -13.67 -32.13
CA VAL A 865 -10.49 -14.05 -30.74
C VAL A 865 -11.75 -14.02 -29.88
N TRP A 866 -11.77 -14.82 -28.81
CA TRP A 866 -12.92 -14.98 -27.93
C TRP A 866 -12.50 -14.86 -26.46
N ILE A 867 -13.19 -14.01 -25.69
CA ILE A 867 -12.94 -13.80 -24.27
C ILE A 867 -14.00 -14.48 -23.38
N GLY A 868 -13.57 -15.40 -22.52
CA GLY A 868 -14.46 -16.09 -21.56
C GLY A 868 -14.45 -15.45 -20.17
N ARG A 869 -13.41 -15.73 -19.38
CA ARG A 869 -13.27 -15.22 -18.00
C ARG A 869 -13.34 -13.68 -17.91
N PRO A 870 -12.69 -12.89 -18.79
CA PRO A 870 -12.84 -11.44 -18.79
C PRO A 870 -14.29 -10.98 -18.82
N ALA A 871 -15.15 -11.65 -19.59
CA ALA A 871 -16.56 -11.30 -19.67
C ALA A 871 -17.31 -11.59 -18.37
N LEU A 872 -17.03 -12.73 -17.72
CA LEU A 872 -17.62 -13.10 -16.42
C LEU A 872 -17.25 -12.11 -15.32
N TRP A 873 -16.00 -11.65 -15.32
CA TRP A 873 -15.54 -10.66 -14.35
C TRP A 873 -16.17 -9.30 -14.60
N ALA A 874 -16.26 -8.90 -15.87
CA ALA A 874 -16.86 -7.65 -16.26
C ALA A 874 -18.35 -7.56 -15.89
N ILE A 875 -19.13 -8.62 -16.12
CA ILE A 875 -20.54 -8.63 -15.71
C ILE A 875 -20.71 -8.63 -14.18
N SER A 876 -19.75 -9.17 -13.42
CA SER A 876 -19.81 -9.12 -11.95
C SER A 876 -19.66 -7.70 -11.38
N TYR A 877 -19.05 -6.79 -12.14
CA TYR A 877 -18.84 -5.40 -11.75
C TYR A 877 -20.07 -4.52 -11.95
N ASP A 878 -20.64 -4.52 -13.15
CA ASP A 878 -21.82 -3.68 -13.48
C ASP A 878 -22.69 -4.29 -14.59
N GLY A 879 -22.85 -5.61 -14.58
CA GLY A 879 -23.69 -6.32 -15.54
C GLY A 879 -23.33 -5.97 -16.98
N GLU A 880 -24.32 -5.48 -17.72
CA GLU A 880 -24.16 -5.07 -19.13
C GLU A 880 -23.09 -3.98 -19.30
N ASN A 881 -23.11 -2.94 -18.47
CA ASN A 881 -22.18 -1.81 -18.58
C ASN A 881 -20.74 -2.24 -18.31
N GLY A 882 -20.55 -3.14 -17.33
CA GLY A 882 -19.24 -3.68 -17.02
C GLY A 882 -18.61 -4.37 -18.22
N LEU A 883 -19.36 -5.25 -18.90
CA LEU A 883 -18.88 -5.92 -20.11
C LEU A 883 -18.68 -4.96 -21.30
N ARG A 884 -19.56 -3.96 -21.48
CA ARG A 884 -19.36 -2.92 -22.50
C ARG A 884 -18.06 -2.14 -22.26
N ASN A 885 -17.75 -1.83 -21.01
CA ASN A 885 -16.50 -1.17 -20.64
C ASN A 885 -15.29 -2.07 -20.90
N ALA A 886 -15.34 -3.35 -20.50
CA ALA A 886 -14.27 -4.31 -20.77
C ALA A 886 -13.99 -4.49 -22.29
N LEU A 887 -15.04 -4.56 -23.12
CA LEU A 887 -14.90 -4.61 -24.57
C LEU A 887 -14.27 -3.32 -25.11
N LYS A 888 -14.69 -2.15 -24.62
CA LYS A 888 -14.13 -0.85 -25.02
C LYS A 888 -12.65 -0.72 -24.66
N ILE A 889 -12.25 -1.18 -23.47
CA ILE A 889 -10.84 -1.19 -23.04
C ILE A 889 -10.00 -2.05 -23.98
N LEU A 890 -10.47 -3.27 -24.30
CA LEU A 890 -9.76 -4.16 -25.22
C LEU A 890 -9.68 -3.58 -26.64
N GLU A 891 -10.73 -2.92 -27.13
CA GLU A 891 -10.74 -2.21 -28.41
C GLU A 891 -9.72 -1.07 -28.43
N ASP A 892 -9.69 -0.23 -27.38
CA ASP A 892 -8.77 0.90 -27.28
C ASP A 892 -7.31 0.44 -27.20
N GLU A 893 -7.03 -0.56 -26.36
CA GLU A 893 -5.69 -1.16 -26.26
C GLU A 893 -5.27 -1.80 -27.59
N PHE A 894 -6.19 -2.50 -28.29
CA PHE A 894 -5.93 -3.12 -29.58
C PHE A 894 -5.64 -2.08 -30.66
N ARG A 895 -6.48 -1.03 -30.74
CA ARG A 895 -6.32 0.08 -31.69
C ARG A 895 -5.01 0.83 -31.46
N ALA A 896 -4.66 1.11 -30.20
CA ALA A 896 -3.39 1.72 -29.85
C ALA A 896 -2.20 0.82 -30.24
N CYS A 897 -2.32 -0.49 -30.00
CA CYS A 897 -1.31 -1.48 -30.37
C CYS A 897 -1.09 -1.51 -31.89
N MET A 898 -2.16 -1.56 -32.69
CA MET A 898 -2.07 -1.49 -34.16
C MET A 898 -1.36 -0.22 -34.62
N ALA A 899 -1.76 0.94 -34.07
CA ALA A 899 -1.15 2.22 -34.42
C ALA A 899 0.36 2.25 -34.12
N LEU A 900 0.78 1.76 -32.95
CA LEU A 900 2.18 1.76 -32.54
C LEU A 900 3.02 0.68 -33.26
N ALA A 901 2.39 -0.40 -33.70
CA ALA A 901 2.97 -1.37 -34.64
C ALA A 901 2.97 -0.87 -36.09
N GLY A 902 2.42 0.32 -36.35
CA GLY A 902 2.31 0.93 -37.69
C GLY A 902 1.40 0.17 -38.64
N CYS A 903 0.42 -0.57 -38.11
CA CYS A 903 -0.60 -1.30 -38.86
C CYS A 903 -1.89 -0.47 -38.89
N THR A 904 -2.45 -0.22 -40.07
CA THR A 904 -3.67 0.58 -40.23
C THR A 904 -4.94 -0.22 -40.49
N SER A 905 -4.80 -1.51 -40.79
CA SER A 905 -5.89 -2.44 -41.11
C SER A 905 -5.53 -3.87 -40.74
N LEU A 906 -6.53 -4.74 -40.58
CA LEU A 906 -6.32 -6.13 -40.11
C LEU A 906 -5.48 -6.98 -41.08
N ASP A 907 -5.52 -6.72 -42.39
CA ASP A 907 -4.75 -7.42 -43.41
C ASP A 907 -3.23 -7.17 -43.32
N GLN A 908 -2.81 -6.20 -42.52
CA GLN A 908 -1.40 -5.89 -42.25
C GLN A 908 -0.84 -6.64 -41.03
N LEU A 909 -1.67 -7.38 -40.29
CA LEU A 909 -1.23 -8.16 -39.13
C LEU A 909 -0.68 -9.49 -39.61
N GLY A 910 0.61 -9.70 -39.41
CA GLY A 910 1.30 -10.93 -39.75
C GLY A 910 2.43 -11.25 -38.77
N GLU A 911 3.07 -12.41 -38.95
CA GLU A 911 4.17 -12.84 -38.09
C GLU A 911 5.34 -11.83 -38.06
N GLU A 912 5.53 -11.05 -39.13
CA GLU A 912 6.52 -9.98 -39.23
C GLU A 912 6.29 -8.83 -38.24
N CYS A 913 5.07 -8.68 -37.72
CA CYS A 913 4.75 -7.74 -36.65
C CYS A 913 5.24 -8.23 -35.29
N LEU A 914 5.68 -9.49 -35.19
CA LEU A 914 6.12 -10.11 -33.95
C LEU A 914 7.61 -10.44 -33.99
N MET A 915 8.21 -10.48 -32.81
CA MET A 915 9.51 -11.08 -32.55
C MET A 915 9.31 -12.16 -31.48
N LEU A 916 9.59 -13.41 -31.84
CA LEU A 916 9.63 -14.49 -30.86
C LEU A 916 10.94 -14.38 -30.08
N VAL A 917 10.83 -14.23 -28.77
CA VAL A 917 12.00 -14.37 -27.89
C VAL A 917 12.11 -15.84 -27.53
N ASP A 918 12.95 -16.55 -28.26
CA ASP A 918 13.50 -17.81 -27.76
C ASP A 918 14.38 -17.44 -26.58
N THR A 919 14.05 -17.94 -25.39
CA THR A 919 14.84 -17.73 -24.19
C THR A 919 16.29 -18.10 -24.49
N PRO A 920 17.25 -17.17 -24.56
CA PRO A 920 18.62 -17.53 -24.37
C PRO A 920 18.71 -17.86 -22.88
N SER A 921 19.19 -19.06 -22.56
CA SER A 921 19.69 -19.35 -21.23
C SER A 921 20.64 -18.22 -20.80
N LYS A 922 20.20 -17.40 -19.84
CA LYS A 922 20.97 -16.35 -19.13
C LYS A 922 21.66 -15.31 -20.03
N LEU A 923 21.21 -14.06 -19.93
CA LEU A 923 22.09 -12.89 -19.83
C LEU A 923 21.44 -11.86 -18.90
#